data_AF-A0A1M6WQH7-F1
#
_entry.id   AF-A0A1M6WQH7-F1
#
_cell.length_a   1.000
_cell.length_b   1.000
_cell.length_c   1.000
_cell.angle_alpha   90.00
_cell.angle_beta   90.00
_cell.angle_gamma   90.00
#
_symmetry.space_group_name_H-M   'P 1'
#
loop_
_entity.id
_entity.type
_entity.pdbx_description
1 polymer ?
#
loop_
_entity_poly.entity_id
_entity_poly.type
_entity_poly.pdbx_seq_one_letter_code
_entity_poly.pdbx_strand_id
1 'polypeptide(L)'
;MIKHLIFPFLFFLTALCFTNCSTIEISAADKNIEDANGIHHDTVYTTDSLRQFYILNDSIDNVDTVKLDSIRAVIVTHNDTIYLDSITYLVDSSAAKEFEKLVSLDSCAKEWENFRVNIPKGKTYICKDGSWSVYVDYTLNNAAVTGMAQKGPLAYQSNVTITELTLDSLKKTSNSFSDKISGNMGEFVIPKVTLQNPIVEVEAEGTFLNEVTGKWSLQKVTLQAISKLSHKDSTISRDSVNVNLLTHLEYPRVKRLYMKGYSVDAAKKQAQQEIMNALGLGTTVEHAEDLNLYGEKEGDGLLMAVSLLFLRDLDDSTALANIESFRNDLAINGVWNDSALKKDMADWAYRFYVDVKSVNISVNLSSWNIAGISSYTNYLNQFWSNKYGLGQCNSYRKNIILHNKSVAASSTEQYYICNGTNWREATTIEKDTYKWNSCKTGDIKKGNVTDSVYVCGLGNNWTYDYMQTLFQICDESSIGKVVEDSTETLYICTEEGFVQYDVDGAYVLDTRDGQIYKTAKIGTQTWMAENLNFVPTAESDQSWCYEGLGPVQSTSPCSERGRYYRWNAALNKTRSSCGYGVSCTYSNPIQGSCPVGWHIPTLEEWYTLINFVMNEYSNAVFALNSTTTWTNSSYATDIYGFSIKAYGSNPYGNTSFSNVGTHAEFWTADQISTSNSYQISFKYNNYTIESSDKDDARNIRCIKD
;
A
#
# COMPACT_ATOMS: atom_id res chain seq x y z
N MET A 1 -20.13 44.27 -18.38
CA MET A 1 -20.97 45.46 -18.14
C MET A 1 -21.40 45.99 -19.51
N ILE A 2 -22.70 45.99 -19.80
CA ILE A 2 -23.39 46.59 -20.98
C ILE A 2 -22.99 46.04 -22.38
N LYS A 3 -23.82 45.13 -22.91
CA LYS A 3 -24.28 45.20 -24.31
C LYS A 3 -25.43 46.20 -24.38
N HIS A 4 -25.44 47.13 -25.33
CA HIS A 4 -26.60 47.65 -26.10
C HIS A 4 -26.29 49.00 -26.79
N LEU A 5 -27.10 49.32 -27.81
CA LEU A 5 -27.09 50.53 -28.67
C LEU A 5 -25.95 50.54 -29.72
N ILE A 6 -26.19 50.60 -31.05
CA ILE A 6 -27.42 50.87 -31.83
C ILE A 6 -27.53 49.95 -33.06
N PHE A 7 -28.76 49.51 -33.32
CA PHE A 7 -29.25 48.85 -34.54
C PHE A 7 -30.06 49.91 -35.33
N PRO A 8 -30.03 49.92 -36.67
CA PRO A 8 -31.29 49.62 -37.38
C PRO A 8 -31.05 48.70 -38.59
N PHE A 9 -31.73 47.55 -38.71
CA PHE A 9 -33.11 47.39 -39.22
C PHE A 9 -33.24 47.87 -40.68
N LEU A 10 -33.65 47.06 -41.67
CA LEU A 10 -33.87 45.60 -41.77
C LEU A 10 -34.14 45.28 -43.27
N PHE A 11 -34.25 43.99 -43.64
CA PHE A 11 -34.93 43.50 -44.86
C PHE A 11 -34.41 43.95 -46.24
N PHE A 12 -33.63 43.07 -46.90
CA PHE A 12 -33.63 42.73 -48.34
C PHE A 12 -32.38 41.83 -48.53
N LEU A 13 -32.41 40.53 -48.86
CA LEU A 13 -33.50 39.61 -49.25
C LEU A 13 -33.41 38.30 -48.44
N THR A 14 -34.55 37.78 -47.98
CA THR A 14 -34.80 36.33 -47.88
C THR A 14 -35.76 35.92 -49.01
N ALA A 15 -35.21 35.59 -50.18
CA ALA A 15 -35.95 34.95 -51.27
C ALA A 15 -34.99 34.16 -52.16
N LEU A 16 -35.41 32.95 -52.57
CA LEU A 16 -34.70 32.00 -53.46
C LEU A 16 -33.44 31.34 -52.81
N CYS A 17 -33.31 30.02 -52.70
CA CYS A 17 -34.21 28.91 -53.03
C CYS A 17 -34.23 27.83 -51.93
N PHE A 18 -35.34 27.09 -51.85
CA PHE A 18 -35.39 25.76 -51.23
C PHE A 18 -34.77 24.72 -52.18
N THR A 19 -33.94 23.80 -51.67
CA THR A 19 -34.20 22.34 -51.55
C THR A 19 -32.89 21.59 -51.28
N ASN A 20 -32.90 20.64 -50.35
CA ASN A 20 -31.80 19.73 -49.99
C ASN A 20 -30.51 20.38 -49.42
N CYS A 21 -30.56 20.73 -48.13
CA CYS A 21 -29.36 20.66 -47.28
C CYS A 21 -29.55 19.52 -46.29
N SER A 22 -28.60 18.57 -46.27
CA SER A 22 -28.54 17.48 -45.31
C SER A 22 -28.38 17.99 -43.87
N THR A 23 -28.90 17.22 -42.92
CA THR A 23 -28.80 17.51 -41.49
C THR A 23 -27.37 17.60 -41.01
N ILE A 24 -27.10 18.57 -40.13
CA ILE A 24 -25.87 18.65 -39.36
C ILE A 24 -25.82 17.47 -38.39
N GLU A 25 -24.87 16.55 -38.57
CA GLU A 25 -24.50 15.57 -37.54
C GLU A 25 -23.23 16.04 -36.82
N ILE A 26 -23.38 16.47 -35.57
CA ILE A 26 -22.27 16.77 -34.67
C ILE A 26 -22.04 15.53 -33.80
N SER A 27 -20.96 14.79 -34.06
CA SER A 27 -20.49 13.75 -33.15
C SER A 27 -19.71 14.41 -32.00
N ALA A 28 -20.39 14.77 -30.92
CA ALA A 28 -19.72 15.16 -29.69
C ALA A 28 -19.03 13.92 -29.09
N ALA A 29 -17.70 13.94 -29.02
CA ALA A 29 -16.98 13.17 -28.03
C ALA A 29 -17.32 13.76 -26.65
N ASP A 30 -17.92 12.93 -25.80
CA ASP A 30 -18.32 13.21 -24.41
C ASP A 30 -19.07 14.53 -24.12
N LYS A 31 -20.40 14.44 -24.22
CA LYS A 31 -21.27 15.22 -23.32
C LYS A 31 -20.98 14.82 -21.88
N ASN A 32 -20.32 15.69 -21.10
CA ASN A 32 -20.62 16.02 -19.69
C ASN A 32 -19.44 16.67 -18.92
N ILE A 33 -18.90 17.80 -19.38
CA ILE A 33 -18.27 18.79 -18.49
C ILE A 33 -18.67 20.19 -18.97
N GLU A 34 -19.56 20.86 -18.22
CA GLU A 34 -19.73 22.32 -18.31
C GLU A 34 -18.79 22.96 -17.28
N ASP A 35 -17.85 23.77 -17.74
CA ASP A 35 -17.24 24.82 -16.91
C ASP A 35 -17.29 26.18 -17.63
N ALA A 36 -17.00 27.25 -16.90
CA ALA A 36 -17.40 28.62 -17.25
C ALA A 36 -16.58 29.27 -18.38
N ASN A 37 -15.71 28.53 -19.09
CA ASN A 37 -14.74 29.08 -20.05
C ASN A 37 -15.06 28.82 -21.54
N GLY A 38 -16.25 28.30 -21.85
CA GLY A 38 -16.73 28.15 -23.23
C GLY A 38 -16.46 26.77 -23.83
N ILE A 39 -17.30 26.38 -24.78
CA ILE A 39 -17.32 25.03 -25.36
C ILE A 39 -16.20 24.92 -26.40
N HIS A 40 -15.19 24.08 -26.15
CA HIS A 40 -14.28 23.60 -27.19
C HIS A 40 -14.96 22.52 -28.04
N HIS A 41 -14.83 22.62 -29.36
CA HIS A 41 -15.26 21.55 -30.28
C HIS A 41 -14.06 20.93 -30.98
N ASP A 42 -13.85 19.64 -30.73
CA ASP A 42 -12.69 18.85 -31.17
C ASP A 42 -12.67 18.61 -32.68
N THR A 43 -13.85 18.41 -33.31
CA THR A 43 -13.99 18.37 -34.78
C THR A 43 -15.40 18.78 -35.23
N VAL A 44 -15.49 19.63 -36.27
CA VAL A 44 -16.77 20.00 -36.93
C VAL A 44 -16.79 19.52 -38.39
N TYR A 45 -17.91 18.92 -38.81
CA TYR A 45 -18.16 18.43 -40.17
C TYR A 45 -19.19 19.32 -40.89
N THR A 46 -18.91 19.67 -42.15
CA THR A 46 -19.82 20.46 -42.99
C THR A 46 -19.72 20.06 -44.46
N THR A 47 -20.73 20.40 -45.27
CA THR A 47 -20.92 19.92 -46.65
C THR A 47 -21.17 21.02 -47.70
N ASP A 48 -21.20 22.30 -47.32
CA ASP A 48 -21.38 23.43 -48.25
C ASP A 48 -20.53 24.65 -47.86
N SER A 49 -19.66 25.08 -48.78
CA SER A 49 -18.41 25.80 -48.47
C SER A 49 -18.51 27.34 -48.48
N LEU A 50 -19.49 27.91 -49.20
CA LEU A 50 -19.54 29.36 -49.42
C LEU A 50 -20.48 30.12 -48.46
N ARG A 51 -21.56 29.48 -48.00
CA ARG A 51 -22.59 30.17 -47.19
C ARG A 51 -22.34 30.11 -45.68
N GLN A 52 -21.54 29.15 -45.20
CA GLN A 52 -21.29 28.93 -43.78
C GLN A 52 -20.06 29.68 -43.25
N PHE A 53 -19.10 30.08 -44.09
CA PHE A 53 -17.91 30.83 -43.65
C PHE A 53 -18.26 32.15 -42.94
N TYR A 54 -19.29 32.86 -43.44
CA TYR A 54 -19.84 34.05 -42.79
C TYR A 54 -20.54 33.78 -41.44
N ILE A 55 -21.02 32.55 -41.19
CA ILE A 55 -21.68 32.18 -39.93
C ILE A 55 -20.65 31.74 -38.89
N LEU A 56 -19.60 31.03 -39.33
CA LEU A 56 -18.48 30.59 -38.49
C LEU A 56 -17.74 31.78 -37.87
N ASN A 57 -17.50 32.84 -38.65
CA ASN A 57 -16.76 34.04 -38.22
C ASN A 57 -17.46 34.87 -37.13
N ASP A 58 -18.79 34.75 -36.98
CA ASP A 58 -19.59 35.47 -35.97
C ASP A 58 -19.82 34.64 -34.69
N SER A 59 -19.39 33.38 -34.64
CA SER A 59 -19.88 32.40 -33.64
C SER A 59 -18.83 31.53 -32.95
N ILE A 60 -17.55 31.57 -33.34
CA ILE A 60 -16.55 30.57 -32.91
C ILE A 60 -15.22 31.24 -32.53
N ASP A 61 -14.87 31.15 -31.25
CA ASP A 61 -13.58 31.60 -30.73
C ASP A 61 -12.53 30.45 -30.61
N ASN A 62 -12.93 29.18 -30.49
CA ASN A 62 -12.01 28.03 -30.30
C ASN A 62 -12.52 26.71 -30.95
N VAL A 63 -11.83 26.23 -32.00
CA VAL A 63 -12.02 24.90 -32.64
C VAL A 63 -10.66 24.38 -33.11
N ASP A 64 -10.32 23.13 -32.76
CA ASP A 64 -9.01 22.54 -33.06
C ASP A 64 -8.91 21.91 -34.48
N THR A 65 -10.01 21.46 -35.09
CA THR A 65 -10.02 20.98 -36.50
C THR A 65 -11.40 21.09 -37.15
N VAL A 66 -11.46 21.55 -38.41
CA VAL A 66 -12.68 21.52 -39.24
C VAL A 66 -12.43 20.63 -40.46
N LYS A 67 -13.36 19.70 -40.74
CA LYS A 67 -13.24 18.74 -41.84
C LYS A 67 -14.31 18.98 -42.91
N LEU A 68 -13.85 19.11 -44.15
CA LEU A 68 -14.62 19.37 -45.37
C LEU A 68 -14.14 18.39 -46.45
N ASP A 69 -15.03 17.91 -47.32
CA ASP A 69 -14.74 16.78 -48.23
C ASP A 69 -14.31 17.15 -49.68
N SER A 70 -14.48 18.42 -50.13
CA SER A 70 -14.05 18.93 -51.48
C SER A 70 -14.01 20.49 -51.53
N ILE A 71 -12.96 21.12 -52.11
CA ILE A 71 -12.34 22.34 -51.50
C ILE A 71 -11.35 23.05 -52.53
N ARG A 72 -11.01 24.39 -52.55
CA ARG A 72 -9.76 25.02 -53.20
C ARG A 72 -9.13 26.29 -52.57
N ALA A 73 -7.80 26.40 -52.76
CA ALA A 73 -6.84 27.45 -52.39
C ALA A 73 -6.40 27.31 -50.93
N VAL A 74 -5.66 28.20 -50.29
CA VAL A 74 -5.32 28.01 -48.85
C VAL A 74 -5.56 29.32 -48.12
N ILE A 75 -6.18 29.23 -46.95
CA ILE A 75 -6.30 30.33 -45.99
C ILE A 75 -5.54 29.89 -44.73
N VAL A 76 -4.69 30.79 -44.20
CA VAL A 76 -3.94 30.59 -42.96
C VAL A 76 -4.48 31.57 -41.93
N THR A 77 -4.97 31.06 -40.81
CA THR A 77 -5.18 31.83 -39.58
C THR A 77 -4.13 31.42 -38.55
N HIS A 78 -4.20 31.95 -37.31
CA HIS A 78 -3.04 32.06 -36.43
C HIS A 78 -2.38 30.73 -35.96
N ASN A 79 -2.97 29.55 -36.21
CA ASN A 79 -2.33 28.26 -35.91
C ASN A 79 -2.61 27.08 -36.89
N ASP A 80 -3.59 27.13 -37.80
CA ASP A 80 -4.03 25.93 -38.58
C ASP A 80 -4.24 26.15 -40.09
N THR A 81 -4.35 25.05 -40.85
CA THR A 81 -4.45 25.01 -42.31
C THR A 81 -5.56 24.07 -42.82
N ILE A 82 -6.43 24.56 -43.71
CA ILE A 82 -7.46 23.77 -44.41
C ILE A 82 -7.03 23.55 -45.87
N TYR A 83 -7.36 22.40 -46.48
CA TYR A 83 -6.73 21.86 -47.71
C TYR A 83 -7.69 21.58 -48.84
N LEU A 84 -7.26 21.75 -50.09
CA LEU A 84 -8.15 22.49 -50.96
C LEU A 84 -7.61 22.47 -52.43
N ASP A 85 -8.28 21.81 -53.39
CA ASP A 85 -7.86 21.72 -54.82
C ASP A 85 -8.88 21.67 -56.03
N SER A 86 -9.81 22.62 -56.23
CA SER A 86 -10.51 22.94 -57.55
C SER A 86 -11.02 24.41 -57.84
N ILE A 87 -10.60 25.07 -58.96
CA ILE A 87 -11.03 26.43 -59.46
C ILE A 87 -11.29 26.32 -60.97
N THR A 88 -12.46 26.74 -61.46
CA THR A 88 -12.75 26.78 -62.92
C THR A 88 -13.70 27.90 -63.38
N TYR A 89 -14.20 28.73 -62.46
CA TYR A 89 -15.03 29.89 -62.78
C TYR A 89 -14.66 31.09 -61.89
N LEU A 90 -13.84 31.98 -62.42
CA LEU A 90 -13.74 33.36 -61.96
C LEU A 90 -14.08 34.27 -63.15
N VAL A 91 -15.19 35.00 -63.01
CA VAL A 91 -15.62 36.00 -63.98
C VAL A 91 -14.85 37.30 -63.71
N ASP A 92 -14.43 37.97 -64.80
CA ASP A 92 -13.53 39.13 -64.78
C ASP A 92 -13.98 40.21 -63.77
N SER A 93 -13.20 40.33 -62.70
CA SER A 93 -13.39 41.30 -61.62
C SER A 93 -12.04 41.65 -61.01
N SER A 94 -11.94 42.81 -60.36
CA SER A 94 -10.70 43.27 -59.72
C SER A 94 -10.17 42.29 -58.67
N ALA A 95 -11.07 41.64 -57.91
CA ALA A 95 -10.71 40.60 -56.94
C ALA A 95 -10.06 39.37 -57.60
N ALA A 96 -10.49 38.98 -58.81
CA ALA A 96 -9.86 37.87 -59.54
C ALA A 96 -8.41 38.19 -59.95
N LYS A 97 -8.11 39.44 -60.32
CA LYS A 97 -6.74 39.90 -60.64
C LYS A 97 -5.83 40.00 -59.41
N GLU A 98 -6.42 40.18 -58.23
CA GLU A 98 -5.71 40.13 -56.95
C GLU A 98 -5.45 38.68 -56.52
N PHE A 99 -6.39 37.78 -56.80
CA PHE A 99 -6.27 36.33 -56.63
C PHE A 99 -5.24 35.71 -57.61
N GLU A 100 -5.16 36.16 -58.86
CA GLU A 100 -4.13 35.73 -59.82
C GLU A 100 -2.71 36.05 -59.33
N LYS A 101 -2.48 37.22 -58.70
CA LYS A 101 -1.20 37.59 -58.09
C LYS A 101 -0.81 36.71 -56.89
N LEU A 102 -1.80 36.22 -56.16
CA LEU A 102 -1.64 35.22 -55.08
C LEU A 102 -1.25 33.84 -55.64
N VAL A 103 -1.71 33.50 -56.84
CA VAL A 103 -1.37 32.24 -57.53
C VAL A 103 -0.02 32.31 -58.24
N SER A 104 0.40 33.47 -58.75
CA SER A 104 1.74 33.68 -59.33
C SER A 104 2.85 33.92 -58.29
N LEU A 105 2.48 34.32 -57.06
CA LEU A 105 3.38 34.66 -55.95
C LEU A 105 4.31 35.86 -56.21
N ASP A 106 3.89 36.83 -57.03
CA ASP A 106 4.74 37.99 -57.37
C ASP A 106 4.97 38.97 -56.19
N SER A 107 4.08 38.99 -55.19
CA SER A 107 4.16 39.88 -54.01
C SER A 107 3.32 39.35 -52.84
N CYS A 108 3.65 39.75 -51.60
CA CYS A 108 2.88 39.45 -50.40
C CYS A 108 2.51 40.72 -49.62
N ALA A 109 1.42 40.67 -48.84
CA ALA A 109 1.07 41.78 -47.95
C ALA A 109 2.08 41.91 -46.80
N LYS A 110 2.37 43.13 -46.35
CA LYS A 110 3.25 43.37 -45.17
C LYS A 110 2.72 42.69 -43.89
N GLU A 111 1.42 42.48 -43.84
CA GLU A 111 0.70 41.80 -42.75
C GLU A 111 1.00 40.30 -42.71
N TRP A 112 1.58 39.76 -43.79
CA TRP A 112 1.95 38.36 -43.95
C TRP A 112 3.46 38.13 -43.80
N GLU A 113 4.22 39.09 -43.26
CA GLU A 113 5.67 38.95 -43.04
C GLU A 113 5.98 37.65 -42.25
N ASN A 114 6.84 36.80 -42.81
CA ASN A 114 7.15 35.42 -42.38
C ASN A 114 6.08 34.32 -42.58
N PHE A 115 4.91 34.62 -43.17
CA PHE A 115 3.95 33.59 -43.58
C PHE A 115 4.57 32.66 -44.63
N ARG A 116 4.13 31.39 -44.63
CA ARG A 116 4.66 30.34 -45.51
C ARG A 116 3.57 29.75 -46.40
N VAL A 117 3.90 29.56 -47.68
CA VAL A 117 3.02 28.92 -48.67
C VAL A 117 3.73 27.70 -49.25
N ASN A 118 3.10 26.53 -49.18
CA ASN A 118 3.59 25.29 -49.79
C ASN A 118 2.89 25.05 -51.13
N ILE A 119 3.64 25.00 -52.22
CA ILE A 119 3.10 24.62 -53.53
C ILE A 119 3.25 23.10 -53.72
N PRO A 120 2.20 22.38 -54.19
CA PRO A 120 2.35 21.02 -54.68
C PRO A 120 3.46 20.95 -55.74
N LYS A 121 4.43 20.04 -55.57
CA LYS A 121 5.78 19.97 -56.20
C LYS A 121 6.95 20.59 -55.41
N GLY A 122 6.81 20.73 -54.09
CA GLY A 122 7.95 20.65 -53.18
C GLY A 122 8.79 21.92 -53.02
N LYS A 123 8.18 23.11 -53.19
CA LYS A 123 8.79 24.38 -52.79
C LYS A 123 7.90 25.08 -51.78
N THR A 124 8.50 25.41 -50.63
CA THR A 124 7.95 26.36 -49.67
C THR A 124 8.38 27.76 -50.07
N TYR A 125 7.48 28.73 -49.96
CA TYR A 125 7.76 30.15 -50.12
C TYR A 125 7.52 30.85 -48.80
N ILE A 126 8.31 31.87 -48.48
CA ILE A 126 8.15 32.72 -47.30
C ILE A 126 8.04 34.19 -47.72
N CYS A 127 7.02 34.86 -47.19
CA CYS A 127 6.85 36.29 -47.40
C CYS A 127 7.92 37.05 -46.60
N LYS A 128 8.71 37.86 -47.30
CA LYS A 128 9.68 38.80 -46.72
C LYS A 128 9.71 40.12 -47.48
N ASP A 129 9.72 41.22 -46.74
CA ASP A 129 9.79 42.58 -47.27
C ASP A 129 8.70 42.90 -48.33
N GLY A 130 7.54 42.26 -48.22
CA GLY A 130 6.45 42.37 -49.21
C GLY A 130 6.61 41.54 -50.49
N SER A 131 7.57 40.61 -50.53
CA SER A 131 7.80 39.68 -51.65
C SER A 131 7.77 38.22 -51.20
N TRP A 132 7.26 37.31 -52.04
CA TRP A 132 7.42 35.87 -51.78
C TRP A 132 8.80 35.42 -52.23
N SER A 133 9.68 35.15 -51.27
CA SER A 133 10.95 34.47 -51.53
C SER A 133 10.73 32.95 -51.47
N VAL A 134 11.47 32.16 -52.27
CA VAL A 134 11.58 30.72 -52.00
C VAL A 134 12.18 30.58 -50.59
N TYR A 135 11.54 29.83 -49.71
CA TYR A 135 12.13 29.46 -48.43
C TYR A 135 13.31 28.54 -48.75
N VAL A 136 14.51 29.13 -48.76
CA VAL A 136 15.69 28.52 -49.38
C VAL A 136 16.08 27.25 -48.64
N ASP A 137 16.03 26.15 -49.38
CA ASP A 137 16.80 24.92 -49.26
C ASP A 137 17.48 24.71 -47.90
N TYR A 138 16.92 23.81 -47.09
CA TYR A 138 17.69 23.21 -46.00
C TYR A 138 18.86 22.46 -46.64
N THR A 139 20.05 23.01 -46.60
CA THR A 139 21.26 22.33 -47.04
C THR A 139 22.14 22.01 -45.85
N LEU A 140 22.01 20.80 -45.30
CA LEU A 140 23.12 20.24 -44.52
C LEU A 140 24.22 19.89 -45.51
N ASN A 141 25.43 20.40 -45.34
CA ASN A 141 26.53 20.15 -46.27
C ASN A 141 27.76 19.67 -45.52
N ASN A 142 28.24 18.47 -45.85
CA ASN A 142 29.46 17.88 -45.30
C ASN A 142 29.51 17.87 -43.76
N ALA A 143 28.36 17.64 -43.11
CA ALA A 143 28.27 17.55 -41.67
C ALA A 143 28.62 16.14 -41.17
N ALA A 144 29.06 16.01 -39.92
CA ALA A 144 29.01 14.74 -39.23
C ALA A 144 27.66 14.65 -38.50
N VAL A 145 26.99 13.51 -38.59
CA VAL A 145 25.85 13.18 -37.72
C VAL A 145 26.29 12.09 -36.76
N THR A 146 26.04 12.28 -35.47
CA THR A 146 26.46 11.38 -34.41
C THR A 146 25.25 10.75 -33.71
N GLY A 147 25.50 9.76 -32.85
CA GLY A 147 24.46 9.20 -32.00
C GLY A 147 24.84 7.83 -31.43
N MET A 148 23.87 7.21 -30.75
CA MET A 148 23.96 5.86 -30.22
C MET A 148 22.84 4.97 -30.75
N ALA A 149 23.15 3.72 -31.10
CA ALA A 149 22.20 2.70 -31.53
C ALA A 149 21.97 1.66 -30.43
N GLN A 150 20.78 1.66 -29.80
CA GLN A 150 20.55 1.04 -28.50
C GLN A 150 19.17 0.37 -28.32
N LYS A 151 19.15 -0.96 -28.43
CA LYS A 151 18.12 -1.83 -27.82
C LYS A 151 18.58 -2.24 -26.42
N GLY A 152 19.62 -3.07 -26.36
CA GLY A 152 20.84 -2.77 -25.60
C GLY A 152 21.89 -2.22 -26.58
N PRO A 153 23.14 -1.94 -26.21
CA PRO A 153 24.14 -1.48 -27.18
C PRO A 153 24.24 -2.45 -28.38
N LEU A 154 24.08 -1.94 -29.60
CA LEU A 154 24.28 -2.74 -30.80
C LEU A 154 25.77 -3.02 -31.00
N ALA A 155 26.09 -4.19 -31.56
CA ALA A 155 27.47 -4.66 -31.67
C ALA A 155 28.35 -3.73 -32.51
N TYR A 156 29.63 -3.59 -32.11
CA TYR A 156 30.66 -2.98 -32.93
C TYR A 156 30.66 -3.57 -34.36
N GLN A 157 30.87 -2.72 -35.38
CA GLN A 157 30.72 -3.05 -36.81
C GLN A 157 29.28 -3.31 -37.32
N SER A 158 28.24 -3.15 -36.51
CA SER A 158 26.84 -3.10 -36.99
C SER A 158 26.62 -1.90 -37.92
N ASN A 159 25.69 -2.00 -38.86
CA ASN A 159 25.45 -0.97 -39.87
C ASN A 159 24.52 0.12 -39.32
N VAL A 160 24.83 1.39 -39.59
CA VAL A 160 23.93 2.53 -39.36
C VAL A 160 23.77 3.29 -40.68
N THR A 161 22.53 3.63 -41.03
CA THR A 161 22.18 4.32 -42.28
C THR A 161 21.25 5.49 -42.01
N ILE A 162 21.62 6.67 -42.48
CA ILE A 162 20.78 7.88 -42.52
C ILE A 162 20.26 8.02 -43.95
N THR A 163 18.94 8.00 -44.13
CA THR A 163 18.29 8.23 -45.42
C THR A 163 17.42 9.48 -45.35
N GLU A 164 17.62 10.39 -46.29
CA GLU A 164 16.79 11.59 -46.44
C GLU A 164 15.35 11.22 -46.84
N LEU A 165 14.38 11.88 -46.21
CA LEU A 165 12.95 11.68 -46.45
C LEU A 165 12.30 12.85 -47.19
N THR A 166 11.31 12.54 -48.03
CA THR A 166 10.51 13.56 -48.72
C THR A 166 9.56 14.30 -47.76
N LEU A 167 9.46 15.62 -47.93
CA LEU A 167 8.61 16.52 -47.12
C LEU A 167 7.10 16.43 -47.43
N ASP A 168 6.68 15.53 -48.31
CA ASP A 168 5.28 15.34 -48.70
C ASP A 168 4.67 14.05 -48.11
N SER A 169 5.49 13.03 -47.85
CA SER A 169 5.01 11.66 -47.60
C SER A 169 6.00 10.76 -46.84
N LEU A 170 7.11 11.31 -46.32
CA LEU A 170 8.16 10.57 -45.60
C LEU A 170 8.67 9.34 -46.36
N LYS A 171 8.78 9.43 -47.69
CA LYS A 171 9.37 8.39 -48.53
C LYS A 171 10.89 8.54 -48.53
N LYS A 172 11.60 7.41 -48.46
CA LYS A 172 13.04 7.36 -48.66
C LYS A 172 13.40 7.92 -50.04
N THR A 173 14.30 8.89 -50.08
CA THR A 173 14.93 9.36 -51.32
C THR A 173 16.11 8.45 -51.68
N SER A 174 16.79 8.74 -52.79
CA SER A 174 18.08 8.12 -53.13
C SER A 174 19.27 8.67 -52.34
N ASN A 175 19.08 9.73 -51.53
CA ASN A 175 20.14 10.37 -50.79
C ASN A 175 20.28 9.69 -49.42
N SER A 176 21.29 8.84 -49.30
CA SER A 176 21.49 7.96 -48.14
C SER A 176 22.98 7.80 -47.83
N PHE A 177 23.30 7.80 -46.55
CA PHE A 177 24.66 7.75 -46.01
C PHE A 177 24.73 6.63 -44.99
N SER A 178 25.72 5.74 -45.13
CA SER A 178 25.91 4.63 -44.20
C SER A 178 27.33 4.62 -43.66
N ASP A 179 27.46 4.30 -42.39
CA ASP A 179 28.72 3.95 -41.74
C ASP A 179 28.43 2.84 -40.70
N LYS A 180 29.36 2.59 -39.79
CA LYS A 180 29.25 1.53 -38.79
C LYS A 180 29.30 2.05 -37.36
N ILE A 181 28.77 1.24 -36.45
CA ILE A 181 28.99 1.42 -35.02
C ILE A 181 30.50 1.32 -34.73
N SER A 182 30.98 2.37 -34.09
CA SER A 182 32.39 2.72 -33.87
C SER A 182 32.88 2.44 -32.45
N GLY A 183 31.96 2.30 -31.48
CA GLY A 183 32.26 1.97 -30.08
C GLY A 183 31.43 0.82 -29.54
N ASN A 184 31.61 0.51 -28.25
CA ASN A 184 31.00 -0.65 -27.58
C ASN A 184 29.69 -0.32 -26.84
N MET A 185 29.31 0.97 -26.75
CA MET A 185 28.03 1.46 -26.20
C MET A 185 26.98 1.69 -27.31
N GLY A 186 27.33 1.35 -28.56
CA GLY A 186 26.50 1.59 -29.75
C GLY A 186 26.78 2.93 -30.46
N GLU A 187 27.88 3.61 -30.13
CA GLU A 187 28.23 4.93 -30.67
C GLU A 187 28.54 4.88 -32.18
N PHE A 188 27.96 5.79 -32.96
CA PHE A 188 28.27 5.95 -34.38
C PHE A 188 28.55 7.42 -34.73
N VAL A 189 29.32 7.59 -35.80
CA VAL A 189 29.53 8.87 -36.48
C VAL A 189 29.42 8.59 -37.97
N ILE A 190 28.45 9.21 -38.65
CA ILE A 190 28.36 9.17 -40.12
C ILE A 190 28.95 10.48 -40.62
N PRO A 191 30.15 10.48 -41.22
CA PRO A 191 30.83 11.69 -41.67
C PRO A 191 30.32 12.13 -43.05
N LYS A 192 30.43 13.45 -43.31
CA LYS A 192 30.17 14.06 -44.64
C LYS A 192 28.74 13.90 -45.16
N VAL A 193 27.76 13.86 -44.26
CA VAL A 193 26.33 13.87 -44.59
C VAL A 193 25.96 15.18 -45.29
N THR A 194 25.29 15.06 -46.43
CA THR A 194 24.77 16.20 -47.21
C THR A 194 23.30 15.98 -47.57
N LEU A 195 22.43 16.86 -47.11
CA LEU A 195 20.97 16.75 -47.22
C LEU A 195 20.40 18.02 -47.86
N GLN A 196 19.27 17.88 -48.54
CA GLN A 196 18.42 18.93 -49.10
C GLN A 196 17.11 19.10 -48.30
N ASN A 197 16.82 18.17 -47.37
CA ASN A 197 15.64 18.15 -46.50
C ASN A 197 16.07 17.86 -45.04
N PRO A 198 15.44 18.50 -44.05
CA PRO A 198 15.80 18.32 -42.63
C PRO A 198 15.32 17.00 -42.04
N ILE A 199 14.37 16.32 -42.68
CA ILE A 199 13.78 15.10 -42.14
C ILE A 199 14.55 13.88 -42.66
N VAL A 200 15.04 13.06 -41.74
CA VAL A 200 15.76 11.83 -42.03
C VAL A 200 15.13 10.64 -41.32
N GLU A 201 15.27 9.47 -41.95
CA GLU A 201 15.18 8.19 -41.28
C GLU A 201 16.57 7.73 -40.90
N VAL A 202 16.74 7.23 -39.67
CA VAL A 202 17.98 6.58 -39.24
C VAL A 202 17.67 5.13 -38.90
N GLU A 203 18.33 4.20 -39.58
CA GLU A 203 18.20 2.76 -39.37
C GLU A 203 19.51 2.19 -38.83
N ALA A 204 19.44 1.35 -37.80
CA ALA A 204 20.60 0.66 -37.24
C ALA A 204 20.32 -0.85 -37.16
N GLU A 205 21.10 -1.65 -37.89
CA GLU A 205 20.94 -3.11 -37.99
C GLU A 205 22.14 -3.84 -37.37
N GLY A 206 21.88 -4.64 -36.33
CA GLY A 206 22.90 -5.38 -35.62
C GLY A 206 22.36 -6.41 -34.63
N THR A 207 23.23 -7.22 -34.06
CA THR A 207 22.95 -7.91 -32.78
C THR A 207 23.06 -6.90 -31.64
N PHE A 208 22.33 -7.11 -30.55
CA PHE A 208 22.31 -6.25 -29.38
C PHE A 208 22.76 -7.02 -28.14
N LEU A 209 23.34 -6.33 -27.16
CA LEU A 209 23.69 -6.93 -25.88
C LEU A 209 22.45 -6.96 -24.98
N ASN A 210 21.94 -8.16 -24.67
CA ASN A 210 20.69 -8.38 -23.97
C ASN A 210 20.85 -8.14 -22.46
N GLU A 211 20.20 -7.10 -21.95
CA GLU A 211 20.30 -6.57 -20.58
C GLU A 211 19.93 -7.59 -19.49
N VAL A 212 19.00 -8.50 -19.80
CA VAL A 212 18.53 -9.54 -18.87
C VAL A 212 19.53 -10.69 -18.77
N THR A 213 20.09 -11.14 -19.91
CA THR A 213 20.93 -12.34 -19.96
C THR A 213 22.43 -12.08 -19.86
N GLY A 214 22.86 -10.83 -20.07
CA GLY A 214 24.27 -10.44 -20.08
C GLY A 214 25.02 -10.82 -21.36
N LYS A 215 24.31 -11.26 -22.42
CA LYS A 215 24.89 -11.88 -23.63
C LYS A 215 24.46 -11.19 -24.91
N TRP A 216 25.26 -11.35 -25.97
CA TRP A 216 24.86 -10.93 -27.32
C TRP A 216 23.66 -11.73 -27.81
N SER A 217 22.71 -11.05 -28.44
CA SER A 217 21.52 -11.65 -29.04
C SER A 217 21.87 -12.60 -30.18
N LEU A 218 21.09 -13.67 -30.31
CA LEU A 218 21.18 -14.60 -31.45
C LEU A 218 20.46 -14.03 -32.69
N GLN A 219 19.47 -13.18 -32.47
CA GLN A 219 18.74 -12.47 -33.52
C GLN A 219 19.29 -11.06 -33.72
N LYS A 220 19.23 -10.55 -34.94
CA LYS A 220 19.44 -9.12 -35.22
C LYS A 220 18.16 -8.32 -34.95
N VAL A 221 18.34 -7.04 -34.65
CA VAL A 221 17.29 -6.02 -34.65
C VAL A 221 17.61 -4.95 -35.69
N THR A 222 16.58 -4.39 -36.33
CA THR A 222 16.67 -3.18 -37.15
C THR A 222 15.94 -2.07 -36.42
N LEU A 223 16.66 -1.27 -35.63
CA LEU A 223 16.08 -0.09 -34.99
C LEU A 223 15.87 1.01 -36.04
N GLN A 224 14.85 1.83 -35.84
CA GLN A 224 14.44 2.87 -36.78
C GLN A 224 14.11 4.14 -36.00
N ALA A 225 14.44 5.30 -36.52
CA ALA A 225 14.07 6.60 -35.97
C ALA A 225 13.69 7.55 -37.11
N ILE A 226 12.71 8.42 -36.89
CA ILE A 226 12.51 9.63 -37.70
C ILE A 226 12.97 10.80 -36.87
N SER A 227 13.87 11.61 -37.44
CA SER A 227 14.39 12.80 -36.78
C SER A 227 14.42 13.98 -37.75
N LYS A 228 14.44 15.18 -37.18
CA LYS A 228 14.51 16.46 -37.88
C LYS A 228 15.83 17.12 -37.50
N LEU A 229 16.83 16.95 -38.36
CA LEU A 229 18.12 17.61 -38.23
C LEU A 229 17.96 19.11 -38.51
N SER A 230 18.68 19.95 -37.79
CA SER A 230 18.65 21.41 -37.97
C SER A 230 19.99 21.94 -38.47
N HIS A 231 20.00 23.20 -38.90
CA HIS A 231 21.19 23.84 -39.45
C HIS A 231 22.13 24.29 -38.32
N LYS A 232 23.45 24.26 -38.54
CA LYS A 232 24.44 24.73 -37.54
C LYS A 232 24.30 26.20 -37.12
N ASP A 233 23.57 26.97 -37.91
CA ASP A 233 23.31 28.41 -37.71
C ASP A 233 21.91 28.68 -37.13
N SER A 234 21.21 27.63 -36.66
CA SER A 234 19.95 27.76 -35.94
C SER A 234 20.17 27.77 -34.44
N THR A 235 19.30 28.45 -33.68
CA THR A 235 19.41 28.59 -32.22
C THR A 235 19.30 27.28 -31.43
N ILE A 236 18.95 26.17 -32.10
CA ILE A 236 18.95 24.81 -31.57
C ILE A 236 19.51 23.89 -32.67
N SER A 237 20.81 23.56 -32.64
CA SER A 237 21.44 22.61 -33.56
C SER A 237 21.23 21.16 -33.10
N ARG A 238 20.54 20.33 -33.89
CA ARG A 238 20.42 18.88 -33.73
C ARG A 238 21.30 18.19 -34.76
N ASP A 239 22.51 17.85 -34.35
CA ASP A 239 23.52 17.08 -35.10
C ASP A 239 23.79 15.68 -34.50
N SER A 240 23.19 15.39 -33.34
CA SER A 240 23.12 14.04 -32.74
C SER A 240 21.69 13.47 -32.85
N VAL A 241 21.56 12.18 -33.14
CA VAL A 241 20.30 11.42 -33.17
C VAL A 241 20.53 10.00 -32.66
N ASN A 242 20.04 9.67 -31.46
CA ASN A 242 20.05 8.29 -31.00
C ASN A 242 18.94 7.48 -31.69
N VAL A 243 19.24 6.22 -31.99
CA VAL A 243 18.28 5.24 -32.51
C VAL A 243 18.10 4.17 -31.44
N ASN A 244 17.02 4.25 -30.68
CA ASN A 244 16.79 3.38 -29.54
C ASN A 244 15.42 2.68 -29.61
N LEU A 245 15.08 1.91 -28.58
CA LEU A 245 13.78 1.23 -28.55
C LEU A 245 12.60 2.22 -28.62
N LEU A 246 12.63 3.35 -27.92
CA LEU A 246 11.53 4.32 -27.96
C LEU A 246 11.37 4.95 -29.36
N THR A 247 12.45 5.35 -30.03
CA THR A 247 12.37 5.86 -31.42
C THR A 247 11.85 4.80 -32.39
N HIS A 248 12.17 3.52 -32.14
CA HIS A 248 11.68 2.41 -32.94
C HIS A 248 10.19 2.11 -32.71
N LEU A 249 9.71 2.20 -31.46
CA LEU A 249 8.30 2.02 -31.10
C LEU A 249 7.41 3.13 -31.67
N GLU A 250 7.85 4.39 -31.65
CA GLU A 250 7.07 5.52 -32.20
C GLU A 250 7.03 5.55 -33.74
N TYR A 251 8.08 5.06 -34.40
CA TYR A 251 8.30 5.20 -35.86
C TYR A 251 7.05 4.94 -36.74
N PRO A 252 6.33 3.81 -36.64
CA PRO A 252 5.18 3.54 -37.52
C PRO A 252 3.98 4.44 -37.20
N ARG A 253 3.85 4.90 -35.95
CA ARG A 253 2.82 5.84 -35.52
C ARG A 253 3.12 7.26 -36.01
N VAL A 254 4.37 7.71 -35.89
CA VAL A 254 4.85 9.00 -36.43
C VAL A 254 4.56 9.11 -37.92
N LYS A 255 4.85 8.07 -38.72
CA LYS A 255 4.54 8.08 -40.16
C LYS A 255 3.04 8.22 -40.44
N ARG A 256 2.18 7.54 -39.68
CA ARG A 256 0.71 7.63 -39.86
C ARG A 256 0.14 8.98 -39.41
N LEU A 257 0.67 9.57 -38.34
CA LEU A 257 0.28 10.92 -37.91
C LEU A 257 0.75 11.97 -38.92
N TYR A 258 1.97 11.85 -39.45
CA TYR A 258 2.45 12.74 -40.51
C TYR A 258 1.57 12.67 -41.77
N MET A 259 1.17 11.47 -42.20
CA MET A 259 0.23 11.29 -43.31
C MET A 259 -1.20 11.83 -43.04
N LYS A 260 -1.52 12.18 -41.78
CA LYS A 260 -2.75 12.91 -41.41
C LYS A 260 -2.58 14.44 -41.39
N GLY A 261 -1.38 14.96 -41.67
CA GLY A 261 -1.07 16.40 -41.70
C GLY A 261 -0.24 16.92 -40.52
N TYR A 262 0.10 16.08 -39.53
CA TYR A 262 0.91 16.51 -38.38
C TYR A 262 2.36 16.78 -38.78
N SER A 263 2.99 17.80 -38.19
CA SER A 263 4.43 17.98 -38.28
C SER A 263 5.18 16.82 -37.61
N VAL A 264 6.44 16.56 -37.99
CA VAL A 264 7.26 15.51 -37.34
C VAL A 264 7.35 15.72 -35.82
N ASP A 265 7.51 16.97 -35.39
CA ASP A 265 7.66 17.32 -33.97
C ASP A 265 6.36 17.02 -33.19
N ALA A 266 5.20 17.36 -33.75
CA ALA A 266 3.90 17.06 -33.16
C ALA A 266 3.57 15.56 -33.20
N ALA A 267 3.84 14.89 -34.33
CA ALA A 267 3.63 13.46 -34.52
C ALA A 267 4.45 12.62 -33.54
N LYS A 268 5.71 12.99 -33.28
CA LYS A 268 6.58 12.34 -32.28
C LYS A 268 6.06 12.56 -30.87
N LYS A 269 5.75 13.81 -30.49
CA LYS A 269 5.19 14.14 -29.17
C LYS A 269 3.91 13.33 -28.88
N GLN A 270 3.01 13.22 -29.86
CA GLN A 270 1.80 12.42 -29.71
C GLN A 270 2.09 10.92 -29.63
N ALA A 271 2.91 10.36 -30.53
CA ALA A 271 3.25 8.94 -30.51
C ALA A 271 3.94 8.53 -29.19
N GLN A 272 4.83 9.37 -28.66
CA GLN A 272 5.49 9.19 -27.37
C GLN A 272 4.48 9.17 -26.20
N GLN A 273 3.54 10.12 -26.17
CA GLN A 273 2.48 10.15 -25.17
C GLN A 273 1.57 8.91 -25.26
N GLU A 274 1.24 8.45 -26.47
CA GLU A 274 0.46 7.24 -26.71
C GLU A 274 1.18 5.97 -26.21
N ILE A 275 2.51 5.87 -26.40
CA ILE A 275 3.34 4.80 -25.81
C ILE A 275 3.30 4.87 -24.27
N MET A 276 3.45 6.06 -23.67
CA MET A 276 3.39 6.20 -22.21
C MET A 276 2.02 5.82 -21.64
N ASN A 277 0.94 6.29 -22.27
CA ASN A 277 -0.43 5.95 -21.89
C ASN A 277 -0.69 4.44 -22.04
N ALA A 278 -0.20 3.82 -23.12
CA ALA A 278 -0.29 2.39 -23.35
C ALA A 278 0.44 1.59 -22.25
N LEU A 279 1.63 2.02 -21.85
CA LEU A 279 2.40 1.41 -20.77
C LEU A 279 1.93 1.83 -19.36
N GLY A 280 1.00 2.78 -19.24
CA GLY A 280 0.54 3.30 -17.95
C GLY A 280 1.65 4.02 -17.17
N LEU A 281 2.53 4.75 -17.86
CA LEU A 281 3.64 5.50 -17.28
C LEU A 281 3.34 7.02 -17.32
N GLY A 282 3.57 7.72 -16.21
CA GLY A 282 3.18 9.12 -16.06
C GLY A 282 4.36 10.09 -16.19
N THR A 283 4.82 10.37 -17.40
CA THR A 283 5.88 11.36 -17.66
C THR A 283 5.60 12.21 -18.90
N THR A 284 6.05 13.47 -18.87
CA THR A 284 6.34 14.24 -20.08
C THR A 284 7.58 13.65 -20.75
N VAL A 285 7.43 13.23 -22.01
CA VAL A 285 8.49 12.56 -22.75
C VAL A 285 9.43 13.60 -23.37
N GLU A 286 10.72 13.57 -23.01
CA GLU A 286 11.79 14.18 -23.82
C GLU A 286 11.83 13.48 -25.19
N HIS A 287 12.35 14.14 -26.24
CA HIS A 287 12.45 13.47 -27.54
C HIS A 287 13.25 12.17 -27.42
N ALA A 288 12.66 11.05 -27.85
CA ALA A 288 13.26 9.73 -27.69
C ALA A 288 14.68 9.63 -28.25
N GLU A 289 15.02 10.35 -29.31
CA GLU A 289 16.36 10.42 -29.89
C GLU A 289 17.41 11.19 -29.06
N ASP A 290 17.01 11.88 -27.99
CA ASP A 290 17.91 12.53 -27.02
C ASP A 290 18.21 11.64 -25.79
N LEU A 291 17.66 10.42 -25.76
CA LEU A 291 17.78 9.44 -24.67
C LEU A 291 18.78 8.32 -25.00
N ASN A 292 19.49 7.81 -23.99
CA ASN A 292 20.49 6.76 -24.16
C ASN A 292 20.68 5.89 -22.90
N LEU A 293 21.04 4.63 -23.07
CA LEU A 293 21.17 3.62 -22.01
C LEU A 293 22.42 3.78 -21.11
N TYR A 294 23.21 4.85 -21.29
CA TYR A 294 24.40 5.16 -20.47
C TYR A 294 24.30 6.56 -19.82
N GLY A 295 23.17 7.26 -19.98
CA GLY A 295 22.94 8.57 -19.42
C GLY A 295 22.41 8.54 -17.99
N GLU A 296 22.23 9.73 -17.42
CA GLU A 296 21.78 9.95 -16.03
C GLU A 296 20.44 10.71 -15.97
N LYS A 297 19.80 10.99 -17.11
CA LYS A 297 18.50 11.69 -17.12
C LYS A 297 17.39 10.78 -16.60
N GLU A 298 16.30 11.39 -16.12
CA GLU A 298 15.11 10.62 -15.72
C GLU A 298 14.53 9.78 -16.89
N GLY A 299 14.58 10.33 -18.11
CA GLY A 299 14.16 9.66 -19.35
C GLY A 299 15.07 8.50 -19.80
N ASP A 300 16.36 8.50 -19.42
CA ASP A 300 17.26 7.38 -19.73
C ASP A 300 16.84 6.12 -18.95
N GLY A 301 16.36 6.29 -17.71
CA GLY A 301 15.76 5.21 -16.93
C GLY A 301 14.37 4.78 -17.40
N LEU A 302 13.61 5.67 -18.03
CA LEU A 302 12.39 5.29 -18.74
C LEU A 302 12.73 4.37 -19.92
N LEU A 303 13.71 4.76 -20.76
CA LEU A 303 14.17 3.94 -21.88
C LEU A 303 14.65 2.54 -21.43
N MET A 304 15.44 2.47 -20.35
CA MET A 304 15.86 1.20 -19.75
C MET A 304 14.67 0.35 -19.26
N ALA A 305 13.71 0.95 -18.54
CA ALA A 305 12.53 0.23 -18.05
C ALA A 305 11.67 -0.33 -19.19
N VAL A 306 11.46 0.45 -20.26
CA VAL A 306 10.76 -0.01 -21.47
C VAL A 306 11.54 -1.15 -22.13
N SER A 307 12.87 -1.05 -22.21
CA SER A 307 13.69 -2.13 -22.79
C SER A 307 13.58 -3.46 -22.04
N LEU A 308 13.64 -3.41 -20.71
CA LEU A 308 13.47 -4.57 -19.83
C LEU A 308 12.05 -5.16 -19.91
N LEU A 309 11.01 -4.31 -19.96
CA LEU A 309 9.60 -4.72 -20.10
C LEU A 309 9.34 -5.53 -21.37
N PHE A 310 10.04 -5.26 -22.48
CA PHE A 310 9.91 -6.06 -23.71
C PHE A 310 10.77 -7.33 -23.71
N LEU A 311 11.97 -7.29 -23.14
CA LEU A 311 12.86 -8.46 -23.05
C LEU A 311 12.29 -9.52 -22.11
N ARG A 312 12.14 -9.18 -20.83
CA ARG A 312 11.73 -10.11 -19.77
C ARG A 312 12.59 -11.39 -19.78
N ASP A 313 12.06 -12.48 -19.23
CA ASP A 313 12.72 -13.80 -19.25
C ASP A 313 12.40 -14.55 -20.56
N LEU A 314 12.50 -13.88 -21.72
CA LEU A 314 12.17 -14.45 -23.03
C LEU A 314 13.41 -14.67 -23.89
N ASP A 315 13.27 -15.52 -24.92
CA ASP A 315 14.23 -15.58 -26.01
C ASP A 315 14.14 -14.32 -26.91
N ASP A 316 15.23 -14.01 -27.62
CA ASP A 316 15.31 -12.81 -28.45
C ASP A 316 14.22 -12.76 -29.54
N SER A 317 13.79 -13.91 -30.10
CA SER A 317 12.78 -13.95 -31.16
C SER A 317 11.41 -13.56 -30.61
N THR A 318 11.03 -14.11 -29.45
CA THR A 318 9.76 -13.77 -28.78
C THR A 318 9.78 -12.32 -28.29
N ALA A 319 10.91 -11.81 -27.77
CA ALA A 319 11.04 -10.40 -27.37
C ALA A 319 10.86 -9.44 -28.57
N LEU A 320 11.51 -9.71 -29.70
CA LEU A 320 11.39 -8.91 -30.93
C LEU A 320 9.97 -8.98 -31.53
N ALA A 321 9.33 -10.16 -31.52
CA ALA A 321 7.94 -10.30 -31.98
C ALA A 321 6.95 -9.47 -31.13
N ASN A 322 7.17 -9.37 -29.81
CA ASN A 322 6.36 -8.53 -28.93
C ASN A 322 6.53 -7.03 -29.21
N ILE A 323 7.76 -6.59 -29.52
CA ILE A 323 8.07 -5.21 -29.93
C ILE A 323 7.34 -4.86 -31.23
N GLU A 324 7.39 -5.74 -32.24
CA GLU A 324 6.66 -5.56 -33.49
C GLU A 324 5.14 -5.58 -33.31
N SER A 325 4.59 -6.49 -32.50
CA SER A 325 3.16 -6.53 -32.19
C SER A 325 2.68 -5.18 -31.60
N PHE A 326 3.36 -4.71 -30.55
CA PHE A 326 3.03 -3.47 -29.86
C PHE A 326 3.10 -2.23 -30.76
N ARG A 327 4.19 -2.05 -31.52
CA ARG A 327 4.36 -0.85 -32.37
C ARG A 327 3.37 -0.82 -33.53
N ASN A 328 3.00 -1.99 -34.08
CA ASN A 328 2.03 -2.08 -35.17
C ASN A 328 0.58 -1.87 -34.69
N ASP A 329 0.23 -2.32 -33.48
CA ASP A 329 -1.07 -2.04 -32.85
C ASP A 329 -1.22 -0.53 -32.56
N LEU A 330 -0.25 0.07 -31.85
CA LEU A 330 -0.21 1.52 -31.59
C LEU A 330 -0.27 2.36 -32.88
N ALA A 331 0.37 1.92 -33.96
CA ALA A 331 0.33 2.65 -35.23
C ALA A 331 -1.12 2.91 -35.69
N ILE A 332 -2.04 1.96 -35.47
CA ILE A 332 -3.44 2.04 -35.93
C ILE A 332 -4.13 3.29 -35.40
N ASN A 333 -4.26 3.40 -34.08
CA ASN A 333 -5.09 4.42 -33.43
C ASN A 333 -4.42 5.09 -32.22
N GLY A 334 -3.23 4.66 -31.78
CA GLY A 334 -2.57 5.15 -30.57
C GLY A 334 -2.98 4.38 -29.30
N VAL A 335 -3.71 3.27 -29.45
CA VAL A 335 -4.18 2.42 -28.35
C VAL A 335 -3.52 1.06 -28.44
N TRP A 336 -3.07 0.54 -27.30
CA TRP A 336 -2.54 -0.82 -27.20
C TRP A 336 -3.61 -1.75 -26.60
N ASN A 337 -4.06 -2.68 -27.43
CA ASN A 337 -5.23 -3.53 -27.23
C ASN A 337 -4.88 -4.92 -26.69
N ASP A 338 -3.61 -5.35 -26.76
CA ASP A 338 -3.16 -6.64 -26.23
C ASP A 338 -3.10 -6.65 -24.69
N SER A 339 -4.28 -6.89 -24.11
CA SER A 339 -4.48 -6.97 -22.66
C SER A 339 -3.75 -8.15 -22.00
N ALA A 340 -3.41 -9.19 -22.77
CA ALA A 340 -2.71 -10.39 -22.32
C ALA A 340 -1.20 -10.13 -22.22
N LEU A 341 -0.57 -9.62 -23.29
CA LEU A 341 0.82 -9.17 -23.27
C LEU A 341 1.04 -8.12 -22.18
N LYS A 342 0.11 -7.17 -22.02
CA LYS A 342 0.13 -6.19 -20.92
C LYS A 342 0.09 -6.83 -19.53
N LYS A 343 -0.63 -7.94 -19.36
CA LYS A 343 -0.64 -8.71 -18.10
C LYS A 343 0.69 -9.41 -17.88
N ASP A 344 1.21 -10.12 -18.89
CA ASP A 344 2.47 -10.86 -18.78
C ASP A 344 3.67 -9.95 -18.51
N MET A 345 3.66 -8.73 -19.05
CA MET A 345 4.66 -7.69 -18.74
C MET A 345 4.55 -7.22 -17.28
N ALA A 346 3.34 -7.09 -16.74
CA ALA A 346 3.13 -6.64 -15.36
C ALA A 346 3.48 -7.75 -14.35
N ASP A 347 3.17 -8.99 -14.67
CA ASP A 347 3.53 -10.17 -13.88
C ASP A 347 5.05 -10.36 -13.81
N TRP A 348 5.76 -10.10 -14.91
CA TRP A 348 7.22 -10.09 -14.90
C TRP A 348 7.78 -8.90 -14.11
N ALA A 349 7.26 -7.67 -14.29
CA ALA A 349 7.73 -6.49 -13.57
C ALA A 349 7.46 -6.57 -12.06
N TYR A 350 6.35 -7.19 -11.64
CA TYR A 350 6.09 -7.51 -10.24
C TYR A 350 7.12 -8.50 -9.68
N ARG A 351 7.33 -9.65 -10.36
CA ARG A 351 8.35 -10.64 -9.97
C ARG A 351 9.76 -10.04 -9.92
N PHE A 352 10.11 -9.18 -10.86
CA PHE A 352 11.39 -8.46 -10.84
C PHE A 352 11.60 -7.67 -9.53
N TYR A 353 10.53 -7.13 -8.95
CA TYR A 353 10.58 -6.40 -7.68
C TYR A 353 10.63 -7.31 -6.44
N VAL A 354 9.87 -8.42 -6.42
CA VAL A 354 9.79 -9.30 -5.23
C VAL A 354 10.80 -10.45 -5.21
N ASP A 355 11.31 -10.88 -6.37
CA ASP A 355 12.28 -11.98 -6.48
C ASP A 355 13.74 -11.46 -6.51
N VAL A 356 14.67 -12.36 -6.15
CA VAL A 356 16.14 -12.15 -6.23
C VAL A 356 16.64 -11.89 -7.68
N LYS A 357 15.77 -12.03 -8.71
CA LYS A 357 16.12 -11.79 -10.12
C LYS A 357 16.64 -10.37 -10.40
N SER A 358 16.21 -9.38 -9.61
CA SER A 358 16.74 -8.01 -9.64
C SER A 358 18.26 -7.93 -9.48
N VAL A 359 18.85 -8.86 -8.71
CA VAL A 359 20.30 -8.92 -8.48
C VAL A 359 21.07 -9.21 -9.76
N ASN A 360 20.60 -10.15 -10.59
CA ASN A 360 21.33 -10.56 -11.81
C ASN A 360 21.35 -9.45 -12.87
N ILE A 361 20.22 -8.77 -13.11
CA ILE A 361 20.17 -7.64 -14.06
C ILE A 361 21.02 -6.48 -13.55
N SER A 362 20.94 -6.17 -12.25
CA SER A 362 21.78 -5.13 -11.65
C SER A 362 23.28 -5.43 -11.79
N VAL A 363 23.69 -6.69 -11.68
CA VAL A 363 25.08 -7.13 -11.92
C VAL A 363 25.48 -6.96 -13.38
N ASN A 364 24.63 -7.36 -14.35
CA ASN A 364 24.90 -7.15 -15.78
C ASN A 364 25.10 -5.66 -16.09
N LEU A 365 24.15 -4.81 -15.69
CA LEU A 365 24.20 -3.36 -15.93
C LEU A 365 25.42 -2.71 -15.25
N SER A 366 25.75 -3.12 -14.02
CA SER A 366 26.95 -2.65 -13.31
C SER A 366 28.23 -3.04 -14.05
N SER A 367 28.30 -4.26 -14.62
CA SER A 367 29.48 -4.71 -15.38
C SER A 367 29.71 -3.93 -16.68
N TRP A 368 28.69 -3.22 -17.17
CA TRP A 368 28.76 -2.36 -18.37
C TRP A 368 28.96 -0.88 -18.02
N ASN A 369 29.17 -0.56 -16.75
CA ASN A 369 29.25 0.81 -16.23
C ASN A 369 27.95 1.63 -16.41
N ILE A 370 26.78 0.97 -16.51
CA ILE A 370 25.44 1.60 -16.55
C ILE A 370 24.96 1.91 -15.11
N ALA A 371 25.89 2.25 -14.21
CA ALA A 371 25.61 2.43 -12.79
C ALA A 371 24.77 3.69 -12.47
N GLY A 372 24.65 4.63 -13.42
CA GLY A 372 23.94 5.92 -13.24
C GLY A 372 22.42 5.85 -13.41
N ILE A 373 21.88 4.82 -14.08
CA ILE A 373 20.42 4.73 -14.32
C ILE A 373 19.71 4.25 -13.06
N SER A 374 19.45 5.18 -12.14
CA SER A 374 18.83 4.89 -10.84
C SER A 374 17.30 4.79 -10.87
N SER A 375 16.64 5.30 -11.92
CA SER A 375 15.18 5.48 -11.97
C SER A 375 14.39 4.34 -12.64
N TYR A 376 15.02 3.40 -13.36
CA TYR A 376 14.28 2.39 -14.15
C TYR A 376 13.37 1.49 -13.30
N THR A 377 13.80 1.16 -12.08
CA THR A 377 13.03 0.37 -11.12
C THR A 377 11.73 1.05 -10.70
N ASN A 378 11.71 2.39 -10.61
CA ASN A 378 10.50 3.15 -10.33
C ASN A 378 9.47 3.04 -11.46
N TYR A 379 9.91 3.01 -12.72
CA TYR A 379 9.01 2.84 -13.87
C TYR A 379 8.49 1.40 -13.98
N LEU A 380 9.32 0.38 -13.71
CA LEU A 380 8.85 -1.00 -13.59
C LEU A 380 7.79 -1.13 -12.48
N ASN A 381 8.00 -0.48 -11.34
CA ASN A 381 7.04 -0.45 -10.24
C ASN A 381 5.76 0.31 -10.57
N GLN A 382 5.84 1.43 -11.30
CA GLN A 382 4.66 2.11 -11.83
C GLN A 382 3.88 1.23 -12.81
N PHE A 383 4.55 0.56 -13.75
CA PHE A 383 3.91 -0.29 -14.76
C PHE A 383 3.01 -1.36 -14.14
N TRP A 384 3.56 -2.20 -13.24
CA TRP A 384 2.76 -3.29 -12.64
C TRP A 384 1.69 -2.76 -11.68
N SER A 385 2.02 -1.76 -10.85
CA SER A 385 1.06 -1.21 -9.88
C SER A 385 -0.11 -0.47 -10.55
N ASN A 386 0.12 0.18 -11.70
CA ASN A 386 -0.92 0.81 -12.49
C ASN A 386 -1.77 -0.23 -13.25
N LYS A 387 -1.16 -1.26 -13.89
CA LYS A 387 -1.91 -2.38 -14.49
C LYS A 387 -2.82 -3.08 -13.49
N TYR A 388 -2.39 -3.19 -12.24
CA TYR A 388 -3.17 -3.80 -11.18
C TYR A 388 -4.04 -2.83 -10.37
N GLY A 389 -4.11 -1.54 -10.72
CA GLY A 389 -5.03 -0.59 -10.09
C GLY A 389 -4.64 -0.15 -8.67
N LEU A 390 -3.41 -0.43 -8.22
CA LEU A 390 -2.86 0.14 -6.98
C LEU A 390 -2.50 1.63 -7.16
N GLY A 391 -2.13 2.02 -8.38
CA GLY A 391 -1.58 3.34 -8.68
C GLY A 391 -0.15 3.50 -8.17
N GLN A 392 0.51 4.64 -8.46
CA GLN A 392 1.86 4.93 -7.95
C GLN A 392 1.91 4.97 -6.41
N CYS A 393 2.92 4.35 -5.79
CA CYS A 393 3.28 4.59 -4.38
C CYS A 393 4.22 5.80 -4.28
N ASN A 394 3.97 6.68 -3.32
CA ASN A 394 4.77 7.88 -3.06
C ASN A 394 4.62 8.31 -1.59
N SER A 395 5.32 9.37 -1.19
CA SER A 395 5.35 9.86 0.20
C SER A 395 3.95 10.18 0.77
N TYR A 396 3.07 10.76 -0.05
CA TYR A 396 1.68 11.07 0.33
C TYR A 396 0.82 9.84 0.58
N ARG A 397 1.19 8.69 -0.01
CA ARG A 397 0.49 7.41 0.14
C ARG A 397 1.20 6.47 1.12
N LYS A 398 2.24 6.92 1.82
CA LYS A 398 2.97 6.12 2.80
C LYS A 398 2.02 5.57 3.87
N ASN A 399 2.19 4.29 4.20
CA ASN A 399 1.35 3.49 5.09
C ASN A 399 -0.11 3.32 4.65
N ILE A 400 -0.51 3.73 3.43
CA ILE A 400 -1.80 3.31 2.87
C ILE A 400 -1.72 1.83 2.51
N ILE A 401 -2.76 1.09 2.90
CA ILE A 401 -2.96 -0.31 2.52
C ILE A 401 -4.11 -0.40 1.51
N LEU A 402 -3.86 -1.11 0.41
CA LEU A 402 -4.86 -1.47 -0.59
C LEU A 402 -5.00 -2.98 -0.70
N HIS A 403 -6.24 -3.44 -0.91
CA HIS A 403 -6.56 -4.83 -1.21
C HIS A 403 -6.64 -5.00 -2.73
N ASN A 404 -6.02 -6.07 -3.25
CA ASN A 404 -6.03 -6.44 -4.66
C ASN A 404 -6.25 -7.95 -4.84
N LYS A 405 -7.17 -8.33 -5.73
CA LYS A 405 -7.55 -9.73 -5.98
C LYS A 405 -6.87 -10.37 -7.20
N SER A 406 -5.87 -9.73 -7.81
CA SER A 406 -5.46 -10.12 -9.18
C SER A 406 -3.99 -9.95 -9.56
N VAL A 407 -3.08 -9.61 -8.64
CA VAL A 407 -1.64 -9.51 -8.97
C VAL A 407 -1.06 -10.91 -9.22
N ALA A 408 -0.22 -11.04 -10.27
CA ALA A 408 0.62 -12.22 -10.52
C ALA A 408 -0.09 -13.58 -10.57
N ALA A 409 -1.36 -13.61 -10.98
CA ALA A 409 -2.20 -14.81 -11.06
C ALA A 409 -2.37 -15.57 -9.72
N SER A 410 -2.14 -14.93 -8.58
CA SER A 410 -2.53 -15.49 -7.28
C SER A 410 -4.05 -15.62 -7.20
N SER A 411 -4.55 -16.76 -6.75
CA SER A 411 -5.97 -16.96 -6.41
C SER A 411 -6.31 -16.46 -5.01
N THR A 412 -5.32 -16.02 -4.23
CA THR A 412 -5.50 -15.48 -2.87
C THR A 412 -5.55 -13.96 -2.86
N GLU A 413 -6.37 -13.41 -1.97
CA GLU A 413 -6.50 -11.97 -1.73
C GLU A 413 -5.20 -11.38 -1.16
N GLN A 414 -4.59 -10.43 -1.88
CA GLN A 414 -3.32 -9.82 -1.51
C GLN A 414 -3.51 -8.37 -1.06
N TYR A 415 -2.81 -8.01 0.01
CA TYR A 415 -2.85 -6.68 0.59
C TYR A 415 -1.48 -6.03 0.41
N TYR A 416 -1.46 -4.81 -0.12
CA TYR A 416 -0.25 -4.07 -0.42
C TYR A 416 -0.16 -2.83 0.45
N ILE A 417 1.00 -2.58 1.06
CA ILE A 417 1.32 -1.36 1.79
C ILE A 417 2.37 -0.54 1.05
N CYS A 418 2.13 0.76 0.93
CA CYS A 418 3.06 1.69 0.31
C CYS A 418 4.09 2.18 1.34
N ASN A 419 5.38 1.95 1.13
CA ASN A 419 6.44 2.36 2.06
C ASN A 419 6.88 3.84 1.92
N GLY A 420 6.30 4.56 0.96
CA GLY A 420 6.65 5.94 0.60
C GLY A 420 7.33 6.08 -0.77
N THR A 421 7.78 4.98 -1.38
CA THR A 421 8.28 4.94 -2.77
C THR A 421 7.77 3.72 -3.55
N ASN A 422 7.63 2.57 -2.89
CA ASN A 422 7.25 1.31 -3.51
C ASN A 422 6.14 0.58 -2.73
N TRP A 423 5.33 -0.18 -3.45
CA TRP A 423 4.39 -1.14 -2.87
C TRP A 423 5.10 -2.43 -2.50
N ARG A 424 4.83 -2.95 -1.31
CA ARG A 424 5.17 -4.32 -0.92
C ARG A 424 3.94 -5.02 -0.34
N GLU A 425 4.00 -6.34 -0.21
CA GLU A 425 2.98 -7.07 0.52
C GLU A 425 2.93 -6.59 1.99
N ALA A 426 1.71 -6.43 2.51
CA ALA A 426 1.43 -6.08 3.89
C ALA A 426 1.45 -7.33 4.76
N THR A 427 2.18 -7.27 5.88
CA THR A 427 2.17 -8.34 6.88
C THR A 427 0.78 -8.48 7.51
N THR A 428 0.51 -9.63 8.14
CA THR A 428 -0.79 -9.91 8.78
C THR A 428 -1.21 -8.81 9.75
N ILE A 429 -0.32 -8.39 10.66
CA ILE A 429 -0.60 -7.29 11.60
C ILE A 429 -0.86 -5.95 10.88
N GLU A 430 -0.13 -5.62 9.82
CA GLU A 430 -0.34 -4.36 9.09
C GLU A 430 -1.73 -4.30 8.45
N LYS A 431 -2.16 -5.38 7.77
CA LYS A 431 -3.49 -5.41 7.12
C LYS A 431 -4.63 -5.55 8.13
N ASP A 432 -4.44 -6.30 9.22
CA ASP A 432 -5.46 -6.50 10.25
C ASP A 432 -5.68 -5.27 11.12
N THR A 433 -4.61 -4.55 11.49
CA THR A 433 -4.69 -3.34 12.34
C THR A 433 -4.88 -2.04 11.55
N TYR A 434 -5.05 -2.12 10.22
CA TYR A 434 -5.16 -0.93 9.36
C TYR A 434 -6.33 -0.04 9.77
N LYS A 435 -6.06 1.26 9.94
CA LYS A 435 -7.00 2.28 10.44
C LYS A 435 -7.60 2.00 11.82
N TRP A 436 -6.97 1.17 12.65
CA TRP A 436 -7.32 1.09 14.06
C TRP A 436 -6.89 2.37 14.79
N ASN A 437 -7.68 2.77 15.78
CA ASN A 437 -7.32 3.85 16.70
C ASN A 437 -6.30 3.33 17.74
N SER A 438 -5.70 4.26 18.48
CA SER A 438 -4.93 3.96 19.70
C SER A 438 -5.76 3.12 20.67
N CYS A 439 -5.16 2.09 21.26
CA CYS A 439 -5.77 1.23 22.26
C CYS A 439 -5.32 1.59 23.68
N LYS A 440 -5.98 0.98 24.67
CA LYS A 440 -5.59 0.96 26.08
C LYS A 440 -5.07 -0.44 26.42
N THR A 441 -4.08 -0.52 27.31
CA THR A 441 -3.59 -1.80 27.86
C THR A 441 -4.76 -2.72 28.26
N GLY A 442 -4.76 -3.95 27.75
CA GLY A 442 -5.81 -4.94 27.99
C GLY A 442 -6.93 -4.96 26.95
N ASP A 443 -7.06 -3.96 26.06
CA ASP A 443 -8.01 -4.03 24.94
C ASP A 443 -7.71 -5.27 24.07
N ILE A 444 -8.74 -6.06 23.74
CA ILE A 444 -8.65 -7.24 22.86
C ILE A 444 -9.46 -6.98 21.61
N LYS A 445 -8.90 -7.32 20.43
CA LYS A 445 -9.60 -7.14 19.15
C LYS A 445 -9.18 -8.14 18.08
N LYS A 446 -10.17 -8.68 17.36
CA LYS A 446 -9.99 -9.50 16.18
C LYS A 446 -9.58 -8.65 14.95
N GLY A 447 -8.70 -9.19 14.11
CA GLY A 447 -8.22 -8.56 12.89
C GLY A 447 -9.33 -8.19 11.89
N ASN A 448 -9.07 -7.15 11.08
CA ASN A 448 -10.01 -6.71 10.04
C ASN A 448 -10.12 -7.67 8.84
N VAL A 449 -9.11 -8.52 8.62
CA VAL A 449 -8.92 -9.35 7.41
C VAL A 449 -8.80 -10.82 7.73
N THR A 450 -8.14 -11.18 8.83
CA THR A 450 -7.92 -12.56 9.26
C THR A 450 -8.57 -12.84 10.62
N ASP A 451 -8.66 -14.12 10.98
CA ASP A 451 -9.18 -14.53 12.29
C ASP A 451 -8.20 -14.28 13.45
N SER A 452 -7.00 -13.73 13.18
CA SER A 452 -6.00 -13.34 14.18
C SER A 452 -6.57 -12.40 15.23
N VAL A 453 -6.23 -12.63 16.50
CA VAL A 453 -6.59 -11.77 17.63
C VAL A 453 -5.36 -11.00 18.11
N TYR A 454 -5.59 -9.76 18.51
CA TYR A 454 -4.58 -8.82 18.96
C TYR A 454 -4.96 -8.30 20.34
N VAL A 455 -3.96 -8.15 21.21
CA VAL A 455 -4.09 -7.58 22.55
C VAL A 455 -3.24 -6.32 22.63
N CYS A 456 -3.72 -5.31 23.33
CA CYS A 456 -2.99 -4.06 23.54
C CYS A 456 -2.06 -4.18 24.77
N GLY A 457 -0.75 -4.11 24.55
CA GLY A 457 0.25 -4.20 25.62
C GLY A 457 0.47 -2.88 26.37
N LEU A 458 1.33 -2.91 27.41
CA LEU A 458 1.68 -1.79 28.31
C LEU A 458 2.23 -0.51 27.62
N GLY A 459 2.47 -0.54 26.31
CA GLY A 459 2.87 0.61 25.49
C GLY A 459 1.73 1.20 24.63
N ASN A 460 0.47 0.84 24.88
CA ASN A 460 -0.70 1.19 24.04
C ASN A 460 -0.55 0.78 22.55
N ASN A 461 0.15 -0.35 22.33
CA ASN A 461 0.39 -0.91 21.01
C ASN A 461 -0.26 -2.29 20.88
N TRP A 462 -0.89 -2.54 19.74
CA TRP A 462 -1.45 -3.84 19.38
C TRP A 462 -0.34 -4.85 19.10
N THR A 463 -0.39 -6.00 19.77
CA THR A 463 0.48 -7.15 19.55
C THR A 463 -0.36 -8.38 19.21
N TYR A 464 0.11 -9.21 18.28
CA TYR A 464 -0.54 -10.48 17.95
C TYR A 464 -0.52 -11.42 19.15
N ASP A 465 -1.66 -12.01 19.48
CA ASP A 465 -1.79 -12.99 20.56
C ASP A 465 -2.19 -14.36 19.98
N TYR A 466 -1.27 -15.30 20.08
CA TYR A 466 -1.44 -16.66 19.57
C TYR A 466 -2.55 -17.43 20.31
N MET A 467 -2.64 -17.27 21.64
CA MET A 467 -3.57 -18.03 22.48
C MET A 467 -5.00 -17.55 22.27
N GLN A 468 -5.19 -16.23 22.25
CA GLN A 468 -6.47 -15.58 21.93
C GLN A 468 -6.91 -15.88 20.49
N THR A 469 -5.97 -16.08 19.56
CA THR A 469 -6.27 -16.50 18.18
C THR A 469 -6.72 -17.97 18.14
N LEU A 470 -6.00 -18.87 18.83
CA LEU A 470 -6.26 -20.30 18.80
C LEU A 470 -7.59 -20.67 19.49
N PHE A 471 -7.90 -20.03 20.61
CA PHE A 471 -9.02 -20.41 21.49
C PHE A 471 -10.21 -19.43 21.49
N GLN A 472 -10.18 -18.46 20.57
CA GLN A 472 -11.07 -17.29 20.55
C GLN A 472 -10.83 -16.38 21.77
N ILE A 473 -11.60 -15.29 21.89
CA ILE A 473 -11.37 -14.28 22.91
C ILE A 473 -11.65 -14.82 24.32
N CYS A 474 -10.65 -14.71 25.19
CA CYS A 474 -10.74 -14.73 26.64
C CYS A 474 -10.89 -13.29 27.14
N ASP A 475 -12.09 -12.96 27.58
CA ASP A 475 -12.51 -11.70 28.19
C ASP A 475 -13.31 -11.96 29.48
N GLU A 476 -13.83 -10.92 30.13
CA GLU A 476 -14.66 -11.00 31.35
C GLU A 476 -15.84 -11.99 31.22
N SER A 477 -16.39 -12.19 30.02
CA SER A 477 -17.51 -13.12 29.78
C SER A 477 -17.07 -14.59 29.69
N SER A 478 -15.77 -14.83 29.51
CA SER A 478 -15.16 -16.13 29.28
C SER A 478 -14.25 -16.61 30.42
N ILE A 479 -14.06 -15.82 31.49
CA ILE A 479 -13.26 -16.22 32.66
C ILE A 479 -13.77 -17.56 33.22
N GLY A 480 -12.85 -18.47 33.51
CA GLY A 480 -13.13 -19.84 33.95
C GLY A 480 -13.40 -20.85 32.81
N LYS A 481 -13.51 -20.40 31.55
CA LYS A 481 -13.61 -21.29 30.38
C LYS A 481 -12.32 -22.09 30.23
N VAL A 482 -12.42 -23.42 30.29
CA VAL A 482 -11.34 -24.35 29.95
C VAL A 482 -11.40 -24.70 28.46
N VAL A 483 -10.24 -24.75 27.81
CA VAL A 483 -10.03 -25.08 26.40
C VAL A 483 -8.82 -26.02 26.28
N GLU A 484 -8.70 -26.72 25.16
CA GLU A 484 -7.71 -27.77 24.93
C GLU A 484 -7.02 -27.53 23.58
N ASP A 485 -5.68 -27.56 23.53
CA ASP A 485 -4.94 -27.44 22.27
C ASP A 485 -4.83 -28.77 21.51
N SER A 486 -4.18 -28.75 20.35
CA SER A 486 -3.93 -29.94 19.54
C SER A 486 -2.93 -30.94 20.14
N THR A 487 -2.43 -30.69 21.35
CA THR A 487 -1.50 -31.55 22.10
C THR A 487 -2.12 -32.12 23.39
N GLU A 488 -3.44 -31.99 23.56
CA GLU A 488 -4.19 -32.36 24.77
C GLU A 488 -3.80 -31.52 26.01
N THR A 489 -3.12 -30.37 25.80
CA THR A 489 -2.80 -29.43 26.88
C THR A 489 -4.00 -28.54 27.17
N LEU A 490 -4.46 -28.56 28.43
CA LEU A 490 -5.55 -27.73 28.90
C LEU A 490 -5.07 -26.31 29.22
N TYR A 491 -5.93 -25.34 28.95
CA TYR A 491 -5.77 -23.92 29.28
C TYR A 491 -7.06 -23.38 29.89
N ILE A 492 -6.95 -22.45 30.83
CA ILE A 492 -8.09 -21.77 31.46
C ILE A 492 -8.01 -20.27 31.21
N CYS A 493 -9.13 -19.66 30.84
CA CYS A 493 -9.26 -18.21 30.72
C CYS A 493 -9.31 -17.56 32.11
N THR A 494 -8.48 -16.55 32.32
CA THR A 494 -8.34 -15.77 33.56
C THR A 494 -8.27 -14.27 33.26
N GLU A 495 -8.22 -13.43 34.28
CA GLU A 495 -7.97 -11.98 34.12
C GLU A 495 -6.62 -11.67 33.43
N GLU A 496 -5.65 -12.60 33.47
CA GLU A 496 -4.35 -12.49 32.79
C GLU A 496 -4.37 -13.09 31.35
N GLY A 497 -5.53 -13.56 30.88
CA GLY A 497 -5.69 -14.27 29.60
C GLY A 497 -5.72 -15.79 29.78
N PHE A 498 -5.41 -16.55 28.71
CA PHE A 498 -5.30 -18.00 28.79
C PHE A 498 -3.98 -18.42 29.46
N VAL A 499 -4.09 -19.10 30.59
CA VAL A 499 -2.95 -19.73 31.30
C VAL A 499 -3.08 -21.25 31.22
N GLN A 500 -1.94 -21.96 31.23
CA GLN A 500 -1.93 -23.42 31.21
C GLN A 500 -2.63 -23.97 32.47
N TYR A 501 -3.58 -24.86 32.27
CA TYR A 501 -4.36 -25.49 33.34
C TYR A 501 -3.74 -26.84 33.69
N ASP A 502 -2.89 -26.86 34.71
CA ASP A 502 -2.24 -28.07 35.20
C ASP A 502 -3.16 -28.86 36.14
N VAL A 503 -3.41 -30.12 35.78
CA VAL A 503 -4.27 -31.07 36.50
C VAL A 503 -3.58 -31.59 37.78
N ASP A 504 -2.26 -31.45 37.90
CA ASP A 504 -1.47 -31.93 39.05
C ASP A 504 -1.60 -31.07 40.33
N GLY A 505 -2.44 -30.01 40.30
CA GLY A 505 -2.95 -29.36 41.50
C GLY A 505 -2.17 -28.14 41.99
N ALA A 506 -1.85 -27.22 41.07
CA ALA A 506 -1.41 -25.86 41.38
C ALA A 506 -2.57 -24.85 41.62
N TYR A 507 -3.79 -25.22 41.20
CA TYR A 507 -5.01 -24.44 41.37
C TYR A 507 -6.21 -25.35 41.71
N VAL A 508 -7.20 -24.81 42.43
CA VAL A 508 -8.51 -25.42 42.66
C VAL A 508 -9.63 -24.45 42.31
N LEU A 509 -10.62 -24.93 41.55
CA LEU A 509 -11.88 -24.23 41.30
C LEU A 509 -12.92 -24.61 42.37
N ASP A 510 -13.44 -23.62 43.09
CA ASP A 510 -14.64 -23.78 43.90
C ASP A 510 -15.88 -23.65 43.01
N THR A 511 -16.47 -24.79 42.64
CA THR A 511 -17.63 -24.87 41.76
C THR A 511 -18.91 -24.26 42.35
N ARG A 512 -18.90 -23.82 43.62
CA ARG A 512 -20.05 -23.24 44.31
C ARG A 512 -20.20 -21.73 44.09
N ASP A 513 -19.08 -21.02 43.88
CA ASP A 513 -19.05 -19.57 43.66
C ASP A 513 -18.17 -19.13 42.47
N GLY A 514 -17.47 -20.06 41.82
CA GLY A 514 -16.59 -19.79 40.68
C GLY A 514 -15.19 -19.30 41.05
N GLN A 515 -14.87 -19.17 42.34
CA GLN A 515 -13.56 -18.72 42.78
C GLN A 515 -12.48 -19.77 42.48
N ILE A 516 -11.35 -19.32 41.93
CA ILE A 516 -10.15 -20.14 41.76
C ILE A 516 -9.15 -19.75 42.85
N TYR A 517 -8.57 -20.74 43.53
CA TYR A 517 -7.56 -20.56 44.56
C TYR A 517 -6.26 -21.27 44.16
N LYS A 518 -5.12 -20.62 44.34
CA LYS A 518 -3.78 -21.24 44.26
C LYS A 518 -3.58 -22.27 45.35
N THR A 519 -2.84 -23.33 45.04
CA THR A 519 -2.56 -24.43 45.97
C THR A 519 -1.06 -24.73 46.05
N ALA A 520 -0.61 -25.09 47.25
CA ALA A 520 0.78 -25.40 47.57
C ALA A 520 0.88 -26.81 48.16
N LYS A 521 1.79 -27.62 47.62
CA LYS A 521 2.08 -28.97 48.12
C LYS A 521 3.29 -28.93 49.05
N ILE A 522 3.11 -29.29 50.32
CA ILE A 522 4.12 -29.17 51.37
C ILE A 522 4.18 -30.50 52.12
N GLY A 523 5.30 -31.22 51.95
CA GLY A 523 5.42 -32.61 52.36
C GLY A 523 4.35 -33.48 51.70
N THR A 524 3.53 -34.13 52.52
CA THR A 524 2.41 -34.98 52.06
C THR A 524 1.09 -34.24 51.92
N GLN A 525 0.98 -32.99 52.37
CA GLN A 525 -0.26 -32.23 52.39
C GLN A 525 -0.35 -31.27 51.18
N THR A 526 -1.55 -31.09 50.63
CA THR A 526 -1.83 -30.03 49.67
C THR A 526 -2.79 -29.03 50.30
N TRP A 527 -2.36 -27.78 50.35
CA TRP A 527 -3.07 -26.68 50.99
C TRP A 527 -3.47 -25.61 49.97
N MET A 528 -4.45 -24.77 50.30
CA MET A 528 -4.62 -23.48 49.63
C MET A 528 -3.48 -22.53 50.03
N ALA A 529 -2.89 -21.85 49.05
CA ALA A 529 -1.96 -20.73 49.27
C ALA A 529 -2.72 -19.42 49.57
N GLU A 530 -3.99 -19.34 49.17
CA GLU A 530 -4.86 -18.17 49.34
C GLU A 530 -5.92 -18.41 50.43
N ASN A 531 -6.44 -17.31 50.98
CA ASN A 531 -7.46 -17.36 52.02
C ASN A 531 -8.84 -17.55 51.40
N LEU A 532 -9.66 -18.44 51.97
CA LEU A 532 -11.00 -18.74 51.47
C LEU A 532 -11.90 -17.49 51.40
N ASN A 533 -12.56 -17.27 50.26
CA ASN A 533 -13.45 -16.13 49.98
C ASN A 533 -14.92 -16.54 49.77
N PHE A 534 -15.29 -17.74 50.18
CA PHE A 534 -16.65 -18.29 50.06
C PHE A 534 -17.65 -17.62 51.02
N VAL A 535 -18.90 -17.44 50.61
CA VAL A 535 -19.98 -16.96 51.51
C VAL A 535 -20.70 -18.15 52.13
N PRO A 536 -20.64 -18.37 53.47
CA PRO A 536 -21.26 -19.54 54.10
C PRO A 536 -22.77 -19.59 53.88
N THR A 537 -23.29 -20.77 53.57
CA THR A 537 -24.71 -20.97 53.25
C THR A 537 -25.60 -21.12 54.47
N ALA A 538 -25.05 -21.55 55.62
CA ALA A 538 -25.80 -21.71 56.85
C ALA A 538 -26.19 -20.35 57.48
N GLU A 539 -25.25 -19.40 57.55
CA GLU A 539 -25.44 -18.04 58.07
C GLU A 539 -24.48 -17.05 57.37
N SER A 540 -24.94 -16.43 56.28
CA SER A 540 -24.09 -15.60 55.40
C SER A 540 -23.64 -14.27 56.01
N ASP A 541 -24.32 -13.79 57.06
CA ASP A 541 -24.02 -12.56 57.79
C ASP A 541 -22.92 -12.73 58.86
N GLN A 542 -22.43 -13.95 59.07
CA GLN A 542 -21.35 -14.30 60.01
C GLN A 542 -19.95 -14.34 59.36
N SER A 543 -19.81 -13.76 58.16
CA SER A 543 -18.54 -13.58 57.46
C SER A 543 -18.43 -12.18 56.85
N TRP A 544 -17.22 -11.59 56.87
CA TRP A 544 -17.00 -10.21 56.45
C TRP A 544 -15.74 -10.04 55.60
N CYS A 545 -15.73 -8.97 54.81
CA CYS A 545 -14.53 -8.42 54.19
C CYS A 545 -13.85 -7.43 55.14
N TYR A 546 -12.56 -7.19 54.91
CA TYR A 546 -11.89 -6.04 55.51
C TYR A 546 -12.61 -4.73 55.09
N GLU A 547 -12.80 -3.80 56.03
CA GLU A 547 -13.51 -2.51 55.84
C GLU A 547 -14.98 -2.57 55.34
N GLY A 548 -15.74 -3.62 55.70
CA GLY A 548 -17.19 -3.67 55.45
C GLY A 548 -18.03 -4.17 56.63
N LEU A 549 -18.79 -3.28 57.29
CA LEU A 549 -19.82 -3.65 58.28
C LEU A 549 -21.09 -4.17 57.58
N GLY A 550 -20.99 -5.36 56.99
CA GLY A 550 -22.13 -6.08 56.39
C GLY A 550 -21.69 -7.11 55.34
N PRO A 551 -22.55 -8.08 54.98
CA PRO A 551 -22.27 -9.07 53.95
C PRO A 551 -22.41 -8.46 52.54
N VAL A 552 -21.45 -7.60 52.17
CA VAL A 552 -21.35 -7.03 50.83
C VAL A 552 -20.54 -8.00 49.94
N GLN A 553 -21.07 -8.30 48.75
CA GLN A 553 -20.29 -8.94 47.69
C GLN A 553 -19.41 -7.90 46.99
N SER A 554 -18.13 -8.25 46.83
CA SER A 554 -17.21 -7.70 45.82
C SER A 554 -17.18 -6.17 45.61
N THR A 555 -16.58 -5.43 46.55
CA THR A 555 -15.76 -4.26 46.18
C THR A 555 -14.49 -4.20 47.03
N SER A 556 -13.35 -4.47 46.38
CA SER A 556 -11.94 -4.24 46.82
C SER A 556 -11.26 -5.21 47.82
N PRO A 557 -11.54 -5.30 49.15
CA PRO A 557 -10.61 -6.03 50.04
C PRO A 557 -10.74 -7.57 50.12
N CYS A 558 -11.88 -8.16 49.75
CA CYS A 558 -12.10 -9.61 49.90
C CYS A 558 -11.33 -10.46 48.89
N SER A 559 -11.15 -9.99 47.65
CA SER A 559 -10.38 -10.69 46.61
C SER A 559 -8.90 -10.78 46.97
N GLU A 560 -8.35 -9.77 47.65
CA GLU A 560 -6.95 -9.76 48.07
C GLU A 560 -6.71 -10.54 49.37
N ARG A 561 -7.65 -10.46 50.33
CA ARG A 561 -7.46 -10.94 51.72
C ARG A 561 -8.19 -12.24 52.09
N GLY A 562 -9.14 -12.67 51.26
CA GLY A 562 -10.17 -13.63 51.64
C GLY A 562 -11.16 -13.04 52.66
N ARG A 563 -12.09 -13.88 53.13
CA ARG A 563 -13.07 -13.52 54.16
C ARG A 563 -12.58 -13.85 55.56
N TYR A 564 -13.17 -13.15 56.53
CA TYR A 564 -13.05 -13.47 57.95
C TYR A 564 -14.36 -14.07 58.41
N TYR A 565 -14.29 -15.22 59.07
CA TYR A 565 -15.44 -16.04 59.45
C TYR A 565 -15.51 -16.16 60.96
N ARG A 566 -16.71 -16.08 61.56
CA ARG A 566 -16.93 -16.68 62.89
C ARG A 566 -16.69 -18.18 62.84
N TRP A 567 -16.39 -18.79 63.98
CA TRP A 567 -16.04 -20.21 63.99
C TRP A 567 -17.19 -21.11 63.49
N ASN A 568 -18.44 -20.80 63.83
CA ASN A 568 -19.59 -21.52 63.28
C ASN A 568 -19.71 -21.36 61.74
N ALA A 569 -19.40 -20.16 61.22
CA ALA A 569 -19.43 -19.85 59.79
C ALA A 569 -18.28 -20.53 59.03
N ALA A 570 -17.11 -20.68 59.64
CA ALA A 570 -16.00 -21.47 59.13
C ALA A 570 -16.40 -22.95 58.96
N LEU A 571 -17.09 -23.52 59.96
CA LEU A 571 -17.64 -24.87 59.90
C LEU A 571 -18.93 -25.00 59.04
N ASN A 572 -19.41 -23.91 58.44
CA ASN A 572 -20.70 -23.80 57.76
C ASN A 572 -21.87 -24.41 58.57
N LYS A 573 -21.95 -24.02 59.85
CA LYS A 573 -22.96 -24.40 60.84
C LYS A 573 -23.66 -23.16 61.40
N THR A 574 -24.88 -23.34 61.89
CA THR A 574 -25.60 -22.26 62.56
C THR A 574 -24.96 -21.90 63.90
N ARG A 575 -25.10 -20.66 64.34
CA ARG A 575 -24.73 -20.19 65.68
C ARG A 575 -25.42 -21.01 66.77
N SER A 576 -26.65 -21.46 66.54
CA SER A 576 -27.39 -22.33 67.47
C SER A 576 -26.83 -23.75 67.59
N SER A 577 -26.01 -24.21 66.64
CA SER A 577 -25.40 -25.56 66.67
C SER A 577 -23.93 -25.56 67.03
N CYS A 578 -23.18 -24.50 66.67
CA CYS A 578 -21.72 -24.46 66.86
C CYS A 578 -21.16 -23.09 67.31
N GLY A 579 -22.00 -22.08 67.54
CA GLY A 579 -21.58 -20.75 67.98
C GLY A 579 -21.14 -20.68 69.45
N TYR A 580 -20.92 -19.46 69.93
CA TYR A 580 -20.60 -19.19 71.33
C TYR A 580 -21.66 -19.74 72.29
N GLY A 581 -21.21 -20.40 73.36
CA GLY A 581 -22.06 -21.02 74.38
C GLY A 581 -22.61 -22.40 74.00
N VAL A 582 -22.30 -22.91 72.80
CA VAL A 582 -22.79 -24.22 72.30
C VAL A 582 -21.61 -25.18 72.08
N SER A 583 -21.76 -26.44 72.48
CA SER A 583 -20.81 -27.49 72.08
C SER A 583 -21.18 -28.03 70.71
N CYS A 584 -20.30 -27.83 69.74
CA CYS A 584 -20.45 -28.31 68.37
C CYS A 584 -20.20 -29.82 68.29
N THR A 585 -20.77 -30.49 67.30
CA THR A 585 -20.57 -31.94 67.05
C THR A 585 -20.57 -32.24 65.56
N TYR A 586 -19.51 -32.90 65.09
CA TYR A 586 -19.22 -33.23 63.71
C TYR A 586 -18.19 -34.37 63.68
N SER A 587 -17.93 -34.92 62.50
CA SER A 587 -16.82 -35.83 62.24
C SER A 587 -15.68 -35.06 61.57
N ASN A 588 -14.43 -35.43 61.88
CA ASN A 588 -13.25 -34.95 61.15
C ASN A 588 -12.95 -35.93 59.99
N PRO A 589 -12.48 -35.43 58.83
CA PRO A 589 -12.39 -34.01 58.46
C PRO A 589 -13.78 -33.37 58.26
N ILE A 590 -13.91 -32.09 58.57
CA ILE A 590 -15.13 -31.30 58.32
C ILE A 590 -14.90 -30.32 57.17
N GLN A 591 -15.56 -30.57 56.03
CA GLN A 591 -15.53 -29.67 54.87
C GLN A 591 -15.80 -28.21 55.27
N GLY A 592 -16.83 -27.98 56.08
CA GLY A 592 -17.25 -26.66 56.51
C GLY A 592 -17.52 -25.73 55.33
N SER A 593 -16.90 -24.56 55.33
CA SER A 593 -16.98 -23.60 54.22
C SER A 593 -15.98 -23.87 53.08
N CYS A 594 -15.06 -24.84 53.20
CA CYS A 594 -14.12 -25.19 52.13
C CYS A 594 -14.82 -25.88 50.92
N PRO A 595 -14.18 -25.88 49.73
CA PRO A 595 -14.70 -26.56 48.53
C PRO A 595 -14.93 -28.05 48.75
N VAL A 596 -15.63 -28.70 47.82
CA VAL A 596 -15.79 -30.17 47.87
C VAL A 596 -14.44 -30.85 47.64
N GLY A 597 -14.07 -31.83 48.46
CA GLY A 597 -12.74 -32.46 48.47
C GLY A 597 -11.68 -31.69 49.26
N TRP A 598 -12.10 -30.70 50.06
CA TRP A 598 -11.26 -29.86 50.91
C TRP A 598 -11.96 -29.60 52.24
N HIS A 599 -11.19 -29.37 53.30
CA HIS A 599 -11.75 -29.20 54.64
C HIS A 599 -11.05 -28.14 55.49
N ILE A 600 -11.71 -27.79 56.60
CA ILE A 600 -11.18 -26.87 57.62
C ILE A 600 -10.09 -27.63 58.39
N PRO A 601 -8.82 -27.17 58.37
CA PRO A 601 -7.70 -27.93 58.92
C PRO A 601 -7.83 -28.13 60.42
N THR A 602 -7.48 -29.33 60.87
CA THR A 602 -7.29 -29.64 62.29
C THR A 602 -5.94 -29.13 62.81
N LEU A 603 -5.80 -29.10 64.13
CA LEU A 603 -4.57 -28.72 64.82
C LEU A 603 -3.43 -29.71 64.53
N GLU A 604 -3.75 -31.01 64.37
CA GLU A 604 -2.80 -32.05 63.99
C GLU A 604 -2.22 -31.83 62.58
N GLU A 605 -3.04 -31.30 61.66
CA GLU A 605 -2.60 -31.00 60.30
C GLU A 605 -1.74 -29.74 60.24
N TRP A 606 -2.06 -28.71 61.02
CA TRP A 606 -1.16 -27.57 61.22
C TRP A 606 0.17 -27.99 61.86
N TYR A 607 0.16 -28.89 62.85
CA TYR A 607 1.40 -29.44 63.40
C TYR A 607 2.18 -30.24 62.36
N THR A 608 1.51 -31.02 61.51
CA THR A 608 2.16 -31.80 60.44
C THR A 608 2.87 -30.89 59.45
N LEU A 609 2.19 -29.83 58.98
CA LEU A 609 2.77 -28.79 58.13
C LEU A 609 4.02 -28.16 58.78
N ILE A 610 3.87 -27.68 60.02
CA ILE A 610 4.94 -26.92 60.68
C ILE A 610 6.13 -27.82 61.02
N ASN A 611 5.90 -29.03 61.51
CA ASN A 611 6.97 -29.98 61.82
C ASN A 611 7.72 -30.42 60.56
N PHE A 612 7.03 -30.63 59.44
CA PHE A 612 7.67 -30.88 58.15
C PHE A 612 8.65 -29.74 57.79
N VAL A 613 8.16 -28.50 57.83
CA VAL A 613 8.99 -27.33 57.49
C VAL A 613 10.12 -27.10 58.50
N MET A 614 9.89 -27.34 59.80
CA MET A 614 10.93 -27.22 60.83
C MET A 614 12.06 -28.26 60.71
N ASN A 615 11.83 -29.38 60.00
CA ASN A 615 12.89 -30.34 59.69
C ASN A 615 13.79 -29.87 58.54
N GLU A 616 13.27 -29.02 57.63
CA GLU A 616 14.02 -28.48 56.48
C GLU A 616 14.63 -27.09 56.76
N TYR A 617 13.99 -26.29 57.61
CA TYR A 617 14.36 -24.89 57.89
C TYR A 617 14.41 -24.57 59.38
N SER A 618 15.41 -23.77 59.79
CA SER A 618 15.61 -23.35 61.18
C SER A 618 14.47 -22.50 61.77
N ASN A 619 13.58 -21.96 60.93
CA ASN A 619 12.35 -21.30 61.35
C ASN A 619 11.27 -21.49 60.29
N ALA A 620 10.23 -22.28 60.60
CA ALA A 620 9.14 -22.53 59.66
C ALA A 620 8.28 -21.31 59.33
N VAL A 621 8.20 -20.33 60.23
CA VAL A 621 7.43 -19.10 60.02
C VAL A 621 8.06 -18.25 58.91
N PHE A 622 9.39 -18.20 58.85
CA PHE A 622 10.11 -17.53 57.76
C PHE A 622 9.89 -18.22 56.41
N ALA A 623 9.86 -19.55 56.38
CA ALA A 623 9.64 -20.33 55.15
C ALA A 623 8.20 -20.28 54.62
N LEU A 624 7.21 -20.02 55.49
CA LEU A 624 5.78 -20.01 55.16
C LEU A 624 5.16 -18.60 55.04
N ASN A 625 5.77 -17.58 55.65
CA ASN A 625 5.31 -16.20 55.55
C ASN A 625 5.58 -15.62 54.16
N SER A 626 4.60 -14.88 53.65
CA SER A 626 4.76 -14.06 52.45
C SER A 626 5.85 -13.01 52.66
N THR A 627 6.60 -12.72 51.60
CA THR A 627 7.57 -11.60 51.53
C THR A 627 6.89 -10.22 51.60
N THR A 628 5.57 -10.17 51.51
CA THR A 628 4.74 -8.95 51.48
C THR A 628 3.74 -8.90 52.64
N THR A 629 3.03 -7.78 52.82
CA THR A 629 2.01 -7.51 53.88
C THR A 629 2.51 -7.40 55.33
N TRP A 630 3.58 -8.11 55.72
CA TRP A 630 4.18 -7.98 57.05
C TRP A 630 4.90 -6.62 57.20
N THR A 631 4.69 -5.93 58.33
CA THR A 631 5.40 -4.67 58.68
C THR A 631 6.92 -4.88 58.77
N ASN A 632 7.36 -6.11 59.02
CA ASN A 632 8.74 -6.53 58.83
C ASN A 632 8.74 -7.91 58.15
N SER A 633 9.17 -7.97 56.88
CA SER A 633 9.29 -9.21 56.10
C SER A 633 10.75 -9.62 55.85
N SER A 634 11.73 -9.02 56.53
CA SER A 634 13.17 -9.10 56.20
C SER A 634 13.78 -10.52 56.16
N TYR A 635 13.10 -11.51 56.75
CA TYR A 635 13.52 -12.91 56.75
C TYR A 635 12.45 -13.86 56.18
N ALA A 636 11.29 -13.35 55.74
CA ALA A 636 10.27 -14.16 55.08
C ALA A 636 10.78 -14.54 53.68
N THR A 637 10.65 -15.82 53.31
CA THR A 637 11.11 -16.35 52.03
C THR A 637 10.00 -16.94 51.17
N ASP A 638 8.86 -17.31 51.77
CA ASP A 638 7.70 -17.95 51.12
C ASP A 638 8.09 -19.10 50.17
N ILE A 639 9.06 -19.93 50.59
CA ILE A 639 9.78 -20.84 49.68
C ILE A 639 8.90 -21.96 49.09
N TYR A 640 7.77 -22.26 49.73
CA TYR A 640 6.76 -23.21 49.22
C TYR A 640 5.60 -22.53 48.48
N GLY A 641 5.58 -21.20 48.36
CA GLY A 641 4.44 -20.45 47.84
C GLY A 641 3.18 -20.59 48.70
N PHE A 642 3.34 -20.79 50.02
CA PHE A 642 2.22 -20.95 50.94
C PHE A 642 1.57 -19.59 51.27
N SER A 643 2.31 -18.49 51.21
CA SER A 643 1.82 -17.12 51.31
C SER A 643 0.96 -16.83 52.55
N ILE A 644 1.51 -17.03 53.76
CA ILE A 644 0.88 -16.48 54.97
C ILE A 644 1.04 -14.95 54.96
N LYS A 645 -0.08 -14.24 54.86
CA LYS A 645 -0.15 -12.77 54.81
C LYS A 645 -0.71 -12.21 56.11
N ALA A 646 -0.13 -11.12 56.61
CA ALA A 646 -0.43 -10.53 57.91
C ALA A 646 -1.72 -9.69 57.90
N TYR A 647 -2.86 -10.31 57.61
CA TYR A 647 -4.14 -9.61 57.50
C TYR A 647 -4.85 -9.38 58.85
N GLY A 648 -4.27 -9.85 59.97
CA GLY A 648 -4.83 -9.64 61.30
C GLY A 648 -6.15 -10.38 61.50
N SER A 649 -7.05 -9.78 62.26
CA SER A 649 -8.33 -10.38 62.62
C SER A 649 -9.40 -9.38 63.06
N ASN A 650 -10.64 -9.82 63.26
CA ASN A 650 -11.73 -8.97 63.76
C ASN A 650 -12.31 -9.52 65.07
N PRO A 651 -11.92 -8.98 66.24
CA PRO A 651 -12.46 -9.39 67.52
C PRO A 651 -13.94 -9.03 67.71
N TYR A 652 -14.70 -9.88 68.41
CA TYR A 652 -16.12 -9.63 68.67
C TYR A 652 -16.35 -8.30 69.42
N GLY A 653 -17.34 -7.52 68.94
CA GLY A 653 -17.69 -6.22 69.51
C GLY A 653 -16.73 -5.08 69.17
N ASN A 654 -15.65 -5.32 68.43
CA ASN A 654 -14.76 -4.27 67.93
C ASN A 654 -15.31 -3.67 66.61
N THR A 655 -15.08 -2.38 66.39
CA THR A 655 -15.41 -1.68 65.13
C THR A 655 -14.25 -1.66 64.13
N SER A 656 -13.06 -2.13 64.52
CA SER A 656 -11.86 -2.16 63.68
C SER A 656 -11.11 -3.48 63.77
N PHE A 657 -10.48 -3.85 62.65
CA PHE A 657 -9.56 -4.99 62.58
C PHE A 657 -8.34 -4.76 63.46
N SER A 658 -7.91 -5.82 64.13
CA SER A 658 -6.75 -5.86 65.02
C SER A 658 -5.56 -6.54 64.33
N ASN A 659 -4.34 -6.22 64.78
CA ASN A 659 -3.09 -6.88 64.40
C ASN A 659 -2.68 -6.85 62.90
N VAL A 660 -3.36 -6.09 62.05
CA VAL A 660 -3.02 -5.93 60.62
C VAL A 660 -1.55 -5.54 60.44
N GLY A 661 -0.85 -6.23 59.53
CA GLY A 661 0.58 -6.09 59.27
C GLY A 661 1.50 -6.84 60.25
N THR A 662 0.98 -7.35 61.37
CA THR A 662 1.79 -7.95 62.46
C THR A 662 1.44 -9.38 62.81
N HIS A 663 0.21 -9.83 62.50
CA HIS A 663 -0.25 -11.19 62.74
C HIS A 663 -1.04 -11.73 61.55
N ALA A 664 -1.02 -13.05 61.36
CA ALA A 664 -1.93 -13.78 60.49
C ALA A 664 -2.62 -14.86 61.31
N GLU A 665 -3.96 -14.81 61.40
CA GLU A 665 -4.72 -15.60 62.37
C GLU A 665 -5.80 -16.44 61.66
N PHE A 666 -5.73 -17.75 61.84
CA PHE A 666 -6.58 -18.74 61.18
C PHE A 666 -7.32 -19.61 62.19
N TRP A 667 -8.57 -19.98 61.89
CA TRP A 667 -9.27 -21.01 62.65
C TRP A 667 -8.71 -22.42 62.36
N THR A 668 -8.70 -23.27 63.38
CA THR A 668 -8.70 -24.73 63.17
C THR A 668 -10.11 -25.29 63.38
N ALA A 669 -10.32 -26.53 62.96
CA ALA A 669 -11.55 -27.25 63.20
C ALA A 669 -11.76 -27.65 64.67
N ASP A 670 -10.82 -27.42 65.59
CA ASP A 670 -10.83 -28.05 66.92
C ASP A 670 -11.40 -27.15 68.03
N GLN A 671 -12.51 -27.60 68.62
CA GLN A 671 -13.16 -26.92 69.73
C GLN A 671 -12.39 -27.07 71.05
N ILE A 672 -12.28 -25.99 71.84
CA ILE A 672 -11.76 -26.02 73.22
C ILE A 672 -12.89 -26.14 74.23
N SER A 673 -13.94 -25.33 74.06
CA SER A 673 -15.08 -25.27 74.99
C SER A 673 -16.37 -24.86 74.25
N THR A 674 -17.46 -24.71 75.00
CA THR A 674 -18.70 -24.12 74.47
C THR A 674 -18.49 -22.71 73.91
N SER A 675 -17.56 -21.93 74.49
CA SER A 675 -17.28 -20.54 74.10
C SER A 675 -16.09 -20.38 73.16
N ASN A 676 -15.07 -21.25 73.24
CA ASN A 676 -13.78 -21.04 72.59
C ASN A 676 -13.40 -22.17 71.63
N SER A 677 -12.59 -21.82 70.63
CA SER A 677 -11.95 -22.75 69.69
C SER A 677 -10.46 -22.48 69.57
N TYR A 678 -9.70 -23.46 69.06
CA TYR A 678 -8.29 -23.25 68.72
C TYR A 678 -8.15 -22.33 67.50
N GLN A 679 -7.25 -21.35 67.61
CA GLN A 679 -6.69 -20.61 66.48
C GLN A 679 -5.20 -20.90 66.37
N ILE A 680 -4.66 -20.77 65.16
CA ILE A 680 -3.23 -20.59 64.94
C ILE A 680 -2.94 -19.13 64.56
N SER A 681 -1.98 -18.53 65.26
CA SER A 681 -1.54 -17.16 65.07
C SER A 681 -0.07 -17.14 64.67
N PHE A 682 0.20 -16.78 63.42
CA PHE A 682 1.57 -16.49 62.97
C PHE A 682 1.89 -15.04 63.29
N LYS A 683 3.13 -14.82 63.75
CA LYS A 683 3.71 -13.51 64.08
C LYS A 683 5.03 -13.36 63.31
N TYR A 684 5.77 -12.28 63.53
CA TYR A 684 6.99 -11.99 62.76
C TYR A 684 7.99 -13.15 62.61
N ASN A 685 8.32 -13.84 63.71
CA ASN A 685 9.34 -14.89 63.73
C ASN A 685 8.95 -16.13 64.57
N ASN A 686 7.70 -16.21 65.02
CA ASN A 686 7.15 -17.36 65.73
C ASN A 686 5.66 -17.53 65.41
N TYR A 687 5.12 -18.68 65.77
CA TYR A 687 3.69 -18.96 65.75
C TYR A 687 3.24 -19.35 67.15
N THR A 688 1.97 -19.13 67.44
CA THR A 688 1.33 -19.58 68.67
C THR A 688 0.00 -20.25 68.35
N ILE A 689 -0.34 -21.24 69.17
CA ILE A 689 -1.65 -21.89 69.17
C ILE A 689 -2.37 -21.36 70.40
N GLU A 690 -3.51 -20.72 70.19
CA GLU A 690 -4.18 -19.91 71.20
C GLU A 690 -5.67 -20.27 71.29
N SER A 691 -6.26 -20.06 72.46
CA SER A 691 -7.71 -20.13 72.65
C SER A 691 -8.32 -18.81 72.21
N SER A 692 -9.23 -18.85 71.23
CA SER A 692 -9.97 -17.67 70.76
C SER A 692 -11.48 -17.86 70.93
N ASP A 693 -12.20 -16.75 71.11
CA ASP A 693 -13.66 -16.72 71.27
C ASP A 693 -14.34 -17.09 69.94
N LYS A 694 -15.36 -17.96 69.94
CA LYS A 694 -16.03 -18.39 68.70
C LYS A 694 -16.71 -17.25 67.93
N ASP A 695 -17.00 -16.13 68.58
CA ASP A 695 -17.63 -14.96 67.97
C ASP A 695 -16.65 -14.00 67.28
N ASP A 696 -15.35 -14.20 67.47
CA ASP A 696 -14.29 -13.53 66.71
C ASP A 696 -14.31 -13.98 65.23
N ALA A 697 -13.83 -13.13 64.33
CA ALA A 697 -13.65 -13.49 62.92
C ALA A 697 -12.16 -13.66 62.55
N ARG A 698 -11.85 -14.76 61.86
CA ARG A 698 -10.50 -15.16 61.40
C ARG A 698 -10.53 -15.66 59.95
N ASN A 699 -9.38 -15.67 59.28
CA ASN A 699 -9.29 -16.26 57.93
C ASN A 699 -9.34 -17.80 57.99
N ILE A 700 -9.60 -18.41 56.83
CA ILE A 700 -9.58 -19.87 56.62
C ILE A 700 -8.61 -20.19 55.51
N ARG A 701 -7.87 -21.29 55.69
CA ARG A 701 -6.96 -21.85 54.70
C ARG A 701 -7.22 -23.34 54.62
N CYS A 702 -7.86 -23.78 53.53
CA CYS A 702 -8.31 -25.16 53.40
C CYS A 702 -7.15 -26.10 53.07
N ILE A 703 -7.29 -27.35 53.49
CA ILE A 703 -6.43 -28.48 53.15
C ILE A 703 -7.24 -29.50 52.34
N LYS A 704 -6.59 -30.22 51.42
CA LYS A 704 -7.20 -31.22 50.55
C LYS A 704 -7.37 -32.57 51.28
N ASP A 705 -8.48 -33.25 51.02
CA ASP A 705 -8.81 -34.59 51.56
C ASP A 705 -7.87 -35.71 51.05
#